data_AF-A0A517VG91-F1
#
_entry.id   AF-A0A517VG91-F1
#
_cell.length_a   1.000
_cell.length_b   1.000
_cell.length_c   1.000
_cell.angle_alpha   90.00
_cell.angle_beta   90.00
_cell.angle_gamma   90.00
#
_symmetry.space_group_name_H-M   'P 1'
#
loop_
_entity.id
_entity.type
_entity.pdbx_description
1 polymer ?
#
loop_
_entity_poly.entity_id
_entity_poly.type
_entity_poly.pdbx_seq_one_letter_code
_entity_poly.pdbx_strand_id
1 'polypeptide(L)'
;MKKSLNIFLCLITAILAVISSNQLRANEQKLELKPHDHIVFIGNTFPERMQDAGYFETLLHSRFPDKELVVRNLGWSADELTLRPRSKDFQDHGHNLEDHKADVIIACFGFNESFAGKAGLPQFETDLKNFIDTTLAAKYNGKSHPRLVLFSPIATENLNRPGLTDGKENNERIKLYTDAMQKIAKEKNVIFVDLFTPSKKLMEADDHALTFNGIHLTDYGYQQLAPVIDEALFGPRDTSGSTVDMKKLRAEVLEKNKQFWYDYRAVNGYYIYGGRKEPFGVVNFPSEFAKLRKMIANRDKRIWAVAQGKTVPVKIDDSNTGDFADIKTNVKDPASIKITSPEESQKQFELPEGFEINLFASEVEFPELKNPVQFAFDSKGRLWVCTMASYPMYLPGKEVDDKILILEDTNGDGRADKQTVFADGLHLPTGIELGDGGVYVAQQPNLVFLKDTDGDDHADYKEIVLHGFDSADSHHSISAFTWGPGGGLYFQEGTFHHSQVETPYGPQRVKNAGIFRYEPRTEKTSIFVSYSYANPWGHVFDRWGQNFVADASGGANYFGTAYSGDLDYPRKHAGMKHFLKKQWRPTAGCEFVSSRQFPDELQGNYLLNNCIGFHGVLQYKMKDDGSGFAADPVEPLVKSTDTNFRPVDLQFGPDGALYLIDWFNPLVGHMQHSIRDPNRDAQHGRIWRVTYSKKPLLKDPNIADASIPELLDLLKTYEDQVRYRVRRELRVRDTNQVIDALNQWVAGLDPQEENYQHNLLEALWVRQSLDVVDVDFLKKMLQSPEPKARAAATRVLCYWRDRVDNSLDLLQVQINDENPRVRLEAIRALSFYNDPRALEIAVESLIHPQDYYLEYALKETMDTLEKRMEAN
;
A
#
# COMPACT_ATOMS: atom_id res chain seq x y z
N MET A 1 87.14 -6.77 7.64
CA MET A 1 86.52 -7.77 8.54
C MET A 1 85.51 -7.06 9.44
N LYS A 2 84.38 -7.70 9.73
CA LYS A 2 83.18 -7.16 10.44
C LYS A 2 82.14 -6.46 9.55
N LYS A 3 81.84 -7.08 8.40
CA LYS A 3 80.45 -7.31 7.95
C LYS A 3 80.13 -8.76 8.37
N SER A 4 78.85 -9.06 8.66
CA SER A 4 78.29 -10.40 8.95
C SER A 4 78.10 -10.82 10.42
N LEU A 5 77.55 -9.98 11.31
CA LEU A 5 77.01 -10.51 12.59
C LEU A 5 75.87 -9.70 13.25
N ASN A 6 75.14 -8.84 12.53
CA ASN A 6 74.01 -8.08 13.14
C ASN A 6 72.71 -8.11 12.31
N ILE A 7 72.56 -9.08 11.39
CA ILE A 7 71.31 -9.28 10.62
C ILE A 7 70.57 -10.56 11.06
N PHE A 8 71.15 -11.38 11.94
CA PHE A 8 70.55 -12.66 12.35
C PHE A 8 69.82 -12.63 13.71
N LEU A 9 69.83 -11.51 14.44
CA LEU A 9 69.16 -11.40 15.75
C LEU A 9 67.89 -10.52 15.77
N CYS A 10 67.56 -9.85 14.66
CA CYS A 10 66.29 -9.13 14.51
C CYS A 10 65.24 -9.89 13.68
N LEU A 11 65.60 -11.04 13.09
CA LEU A 11 64.67 -11.86 12.30
C LEU A 11 64.01 -13.01 13.09
N ILE A 12 64.46 -13.29 14.31
CA ILE A 12 63.87 -14.36 15.15
C ILE A 12 62.84 -13.82 16.16
N THR A 13 62.87 -12.52 16.47
CA THR A 13 61.83 -11.85 17.29
C THR A 13 60.65 -11.32 16.48
N ALA A 14 60.76 -11.23 15.15
CA ALA A 14 59.65 -10.85 14.26
C ALA A 14 58.81 -12.05 13.77
N ILE A 15 59.27 -13.30 13.98
CA ILE A 15 58.55 -14.52 13.57
C ILE A 15 57.87 -15.23 14.76
N LEU A 16 58.19 -14.85 16.02
CA LEU A 16 57.52 -15.37 17.22
C LEU A 16 56.48 -14.44 17.84
N ALA A 17 56.37 -13.18 17.39
CA ALA A 17 55.25 -12.29 17.74
C ALA A 17 54.05 -12.41 16.76
N VAL A 18 54.16 -13.27 15.74
CA VAL A 18 53.07 -13.65 14.82
C VAL A 18 52.34 -14.92 15.29
N ILE A 19 52.71 -15.47 16.46
CA ILE A 19 52.10 -16.69 17.03
C ILE A 19 51.37 -16.41 18.37
N SER A 20 51.29 -15.14 18.80
CA SER A 20 50.58 -14.75 20.04
C SER A 20 49.62 -13.57 19.85
N SER A 21 48.94 -13.50 18.70
CA SER A 21 47.76 -12.64 18.48
C SER A 21 46.45 -13.44 18.45
N ASN A 22 46.49 -14.72 18.84
CA ASN A 22 45.30 -15.42 19.31
C ASN A 22 45.09 -15.03 20.78
N GLN A 23 43.91 -14.49 21.09
CA GLN A 23 43.44 -14.00 22.40
C GLN A 23 43.70 -12.51 22.70
N LEU A 24 43.04 -11.66 21.93
CA LEU A 24 41.99 -10.77 22.46
C LEU A 24 40.90 -10.62 21.38
N ARG A 25 40.46 -11.75 20.82
CA ARG A 25 39.12 -11.82 20.20
C ARG A 25 38.15 -11.70 21.37
N ALA A 26 37.42 -10.59 21.43
CA ALA A 26 36.20 -10.56 22.22
C ALA A 26 35.40 -11.81 21.84
N ASN A 27 34.92 -12.52 22.85
CA ASN A 27 34.24 -13.80 22.71
C ASN A 27 32.93 -13.56 21.93
N GLU A 28 32.97 -13.56 20.59
CA GLU A 28 31.76 -13.58 19.76
C GLU A 28 31.14 -14.96 19.92
N GLN A 29 30.22 -15.07 20.88
CA GLN A 29 29.42 -16.27 21.09
C GLN A 29 28.71 -16.63 19.78
N LYS A 30 29.16 -17.70 19.13
CA LYS A 30 28.51 -18.23 17.93
C LYS A 30 27.27 -19.02 18.30
N LEU A 31 26.28 -19.02 17.41
CA LEU A 31 25.02 -19.73 17.64
C LEU A 31 25.20 -21.23 17.38
N GLU A 32 24.98 -22.05 18.40
CA GLU A 32 24.91 -23.50 18.25
C GLU A 32 23.46 -23.94 18.03
N LEU A 33 23.21 -24.63 16.92
CA LEU A 33 21.91 -25.25 16.62
C LEU A 33 21.92 -26.74 16.94
N LYS A 34 20.80 -27.26 17.42
CA LYS A 34 20.56 -28.66 17.75
C LYS A 34 19.62 -29.30 16.72
N PRO A 35 19.62 -30.64 16.59
CA PRO A 35 18.62 -31.33 15.78
C PRO A 35 17.20 -30.94 16.20
N HIS A 36 16.36 -30.68 15.20
CA HIS A 36 14.96 -30.28 15.32
C HIS A 36 14.71 -28.95 16.02
N ASP A 37 15.70 -28.06 16.08
CA ASP A 37 15.47 -26.70 16.59
C ASP A 37 14.41 -25.97 15.75
N HIS A 38 13.45 -25.36 16.45
CA HIS A 38 12.52 -24.39 15.90
C HIS A 38 13.11 -22.98 15.99
N ILE A 39 13.44 -22.40 14.84
CA ILE A 39 14.00 -21.06 14.69
C ILE A 39 12.87 -20.11 14.29
N VAL A 40 12.61 -19.12 15.13
CA VAL A 40 11.52 -18.17 14.94
C VAL A 40 12.07 -16.75 14.80
N PHE A 41 11.80 -16.11 13.67
CA PHE A 41 12.08 -14.69 13.47
C PHE A 41 10.92 -13.86 14.01
N ILE A 42 11.24 -12.76 14.67
CA ILE A 42 10.30 -11.72 15.07
C ILE A 42 10.91 -10.35 14.80
N GLY A 43 10.06 -9.34 14.75
CA GLY A 43 10.49 -7.96 14.57
C GLY A 43 9.83 -7.35 13.36
N ASN A 44 10.54 -6.41 12.76
CA ASN A 44 9.95 -5.38 11.92
C ASN A 44 9.87 -5.79 10.42
N THR A 45 9.83 -4.85 9.47
CA THR A 45 9.70 -5.19 8.03
C THR A 45 10.91 -5.97 7.47
N PHE A 46 12.11 -5.78 8.03
CA PHE A 46 13.32 -6.48 7.57
C PHE A 46 13.23 -8.02 7.64
N PRO A 47 12.93 -8.63 8.82
CA PRO A 47 12.70 -10.06 8.87
C PRO A 47 11.46 -10.45 8.08
N GLU A 48 10.37 -9.67 8.10
CA GLU A 48 9.14 -10.03 7.38
C GLU A 48 9.43 -10.27 5.88
N ARG A 49 10.09 -9.34 5.20
CA ARG A 49 10.44 -9.46 3.77
C ARG A 49 11.53 -10.51 3.49
N MET A 50 12.28 -10.96 4.50
CA MET A 50 13.28 -12.03 4.32
C MET A 50 12.65 -13.35 3.84
N GLN A 51 11.36 -13.58 4.14
CA GLN A 51 10.67 -14.79 3.70
C GLN A 51 10.35 -14.79 2.20
N ASP A 52 10.18 -13.62 1.58
CA ASP A 52 9.97 -13.48 0.13
C ASP A 52 11.26 -13.75 -0.65
N ALA A 53 12.42 -13.44 -0.04
CA ALA A 53 13.73 -13.63 -0.66
C ALA A 53 14.33 -15.03 -0.35
N GLY A 54 14.16 -15.59 0.84
CA GLY A 54 14.53 -16.96 1.19
C GLY A 54 16.04 -17.29 1.19
N TYR A 55 16.95 -16.34 0.93
CA TYR A 55 18.39 -16.60 0.81
C TYR A 55 19.04 -17.08 2.10
N PHE A 56 18.76 -16.41 3.23
CA PHE A 56 19.37 -16.79 4.51
C PHE A 56 18.89 -18.16 4.99
N GLU A 57 17.60 -18.45 4.91
CA GLU A 57 17.05 -19.76 5.27
C GLU A 57 17.63 -20.88 4.38
N THR A 58 17.85 -20.61 3.09
CA THR A 58 18.52 -21.55 2.18
C THR A 58 19.94 -21.86 2.64
N LEU A 59 20.73 -20.83 3.03
CA LEU A 59 22.09 -21.01 3.55
C LEU A 59 22.10 -21.81 4.86
N LEU A 60 21.11 -21.56 5.72
CA LEU A 60 20.92 -22.25 7.00
C LEU A 60 20.70 -23.76 6.81
N HIS A 61 19.76 -24.15 5.93
CA HIS A 61 19.50 -25.56 5.61
C HIS A 61 20.68 -26.23 4.93
N SER A 62 21.34 -25.54 3.99
CA SER A 62 22.54 -26.07 3.33
C SER A 62 23.72 -26.26 4.30
N ARG A 63 23.84 -25.42 5.34
CA ARG A 63 24.90 -25.54 6.37
C ARG A 63 24.64 -26.69 7.33
N PHE A 64 23.38 -26.99 7.61
CA PHE A 64 22.97 -27.97 8.62
C PHE A 64 21.99 -29.00 8.05
N PRO A 65 22.38 -29.78 7.02
CA PRO A 65 21.47 -30.66 6.30
C PRO A 65 20.87 -31.78 7.17
N ASP A 66 21.59 -32.21 8.20
CA ASP A 66 21.19 -33.32 9.08
C ASP A 66 20.42 -32.87 10.32
N LYS A 67 20.20 -31.56 10.51
CA LYS A 67 19.54 -31.04 11.72
C LYS A 67 18.03 -30.97 11.62
N GLU A 68 17.43 -31.14 10.44
CA GLU A 68 15.97 -31.07 10.24
C GLU A 68 15.32 -29.86 10.94
N LEU A 69 15.91 -28.69 10.72
CA LEU A 69 15.51 -27.42 11.34
C LEU A 69 14.11 -27.01 10.89
N VAL A 70 13.33 -26.37 11.76
CA VAL A 70 12.04 -25.76 11.42
C VAL A 70 12.19 -24.25 11.50
N VAL A 71 11.90 -23.54 10.40
CA VAL A 71 12.01 -22.08 10.34
C VAL A 71 10.65 -21.44 10.15
N ARG A 72 10.30 -20.50 11.04
CA ARG A 72 9.06 -19.70 11.00
C ARG A 72 9.37 -18.22 11.13
N ASN A 73 8.66 -17.40 10.37
CA ASN A 73 8.92 -15.97 10.32
C ASN A 73 7.68 -15.18 10.75
N LEU A 74 7.68 -14.72 12.00
CA LEU A 74 6.61 -13.92 12.58
C LEU A 74 6.97 -12.43 12.58
N GLY A 75 7.84 -12.00 11.66
CA GLY A 75 8.07 -10.59 11.40
C GLY A 75 6.77 -9.90 10.99
N TRP A 76 6.57 -8.68 11.46
CA TRP A 76 5.41 -7.86 11.16
C TRP A 76 5.86 -6.41 11.01
N SER A 77 5.49 -5.81 9.90
CA SER A 77 5.94 -4.47 9.52
C SER A 77 5.71 -3.44 10.60
N ALA A 78 6.71 -2.58 10.77
CA ALA A 78 6.75 -1.52 11.77
C ALA A 78 6.60 -2.01 13.23
N ASP A 79 6.83 -3.29 13.54
CA ASP A 79 6.86 -3.73 14.92
C ASP A 79 8.01 -3.06 15.70
N GLU A 80 7.68 -2.64 16.92
CA GLU A 80 8.62 -2.18 17.93
C GLU A 80 8.63 -3.15 19.11
N LEU A 81 9.54 -2.97 20.05
CA LEU A 81 9.60 -3.78 21.27
C LEU A 81 8.27 -3.78 22.05
N THR A 82 7.61 -2.62 22.15
CA THR A 82 6.42 -2.41 23.00
C THR A 82 5.16 -2.02 22.22
N LEU A 83 5.28 -1.62 20.96
CA LEU A 83 4.15 -1.26 20.09
C LEU A 83 4.01 -2.29 18.95
N ARG A 84 3.05 -3.21 19.13
CA ARG A 84 2.71 -4.26 18.14
C ARG A 84 1.19 -4.36 17.91
N PRO A 85 0.56 -3.32 17.32
CA PRO A 85 -0.84 -3.35 16.91
C PRO A 85 -1.17 -4.60 16.10
N ARG A 86 -2.26 -5.28 16.46
CA ARG A 86 -2.85 -6.40 15.73
C ARG A 86 -4.35 -6.25 15.69
N SER A 87 -4.98 -6.85 14.68
CA SER A 87 -6.42 -7.01 14.64
C SER A 87 -6.91 -7.83 15.84
N LYS A 88 -8.17 -7.61 16.20
CA LYS A 88 -8.78 -8.23 17.37
C LYS A 88 -8.64 -9.75 17.35
N ASP A 89 -8.26 -10.32 18.50
CA ASP A 89 -8.14 -11.76 18.74
C ASP A 89 -7.12 -12.48 17.84
N PHE A 90 -6.19 -11.77 17.19
CA PHE A 90 -5.14 -12.35 16.32
C PHE A 90 -4.36 -13.50 17.00
N GLN A 91 -4.12 -13.40 18.30
CA GLN A 91 -3.38 -14.42 19.06
C GLN A 91 -4.11 -15.77 19.10
N ASP A 92 -5.45 -15.79 18.98
CA ASP A 92 -6.24 -17.02 18.94
C ASP A 92 -5.95 -17.87 17.68
N HIS A 93 -5.35 -17.26 16.65
CA HIS A 93 -4.95 -17.96 15.42
C HIS A 93 -3.66 -18.77 15.58
N GLY A 94 -2.98 -18.69 16.72
CA GLY A 94 -1.84 -19.56 17.02
C GLY A 94 -0.50 -19.08 16.45
N HIS A 95 -0.23 -17.76 16.55
CA HIS A 95 0.94 -17.09 15.97
C HIS A 95 1.85 -16.45 17.01
N ASN A 96 1.94 -17.04 18.20
CA ASN A 96 2.92 -16.65 19.22
C ASN A 96 4.13 -17.61 19.23
N LEU A 97 5.12 -17.28 20.04
CA LEU A 97 6.36 -18.06 20.13
C LEU A 97 6.11 -19.47 20.69
N GLU A 98 5.14 -19.64 21.59
CA GLU A 98 4.73 -20.91 22.17
C GLU A 98 4.13 -21.86 21.12
N ASP A 99 3.25 -21.35 20.25
CA ASP A 99 2.60 -22.13 19.19
C ASP A 99 3.62 -22.71 18.20
N HIS A 100 4.68 -21.94 17.93
CA HIS A 100 5.79 -22.36 17.08
C HIS A 100 6.92 -23.05 17.83
N LYS A 101 6.78 -23.27 19.14
CA LYS A 101 7.72 -24.00 20.00
C LYS A 101 9.15 -23.47 19.92
N ALA A 102 9.31 -22.15 19.93
CA ALA A 102 10.60 -21.51 19.65
C ALA A 102 11.75 -22.04 20.54
N ASP A 103 12.77 -22.61 19.90
CA ASP A 103 14.05 -23.02 20.53
C ASP A 103 15.13 -21.95 20.37
N VAL A 104 15.05 -21.21 19.25
CA VAL A 104 15.91 -20.09 18.89
C VAL A 104 15.02 -18.96 18.42
N ILE A 105 15.24 -17.76 18.95
CA ILE A 105 14.53 -16.54 18.57
C ILE A 105 15.53 -15.58 17.95
N ILE A 106 15.25 -15.13 16.73
CA ILE A 106 15.99 -14.07 16.06
C ILE A 106 15.11 -12.82 16.07
N ALA A 107 15.52 -11.80 16.81
CA ALA A 107 14.75 -10.59 17.02
C ALA A 107 15.39 -9.39 16.29
N CYS A 108 14.63 -8.77 15.40
CA CYS A 108 15.05 -7.61 14.60
C CYS A 108 14.23 -6.37 15.00
N PHE A 109 14.75 -5.57 15.93
CA PHE A 109 14.14 -4.32 16.42
C PHE A 109 15.13 -3.16 16.32
N GLY A 110 14.69 -1.94 16.65
CA GLY A 110 15.56 -0.77 16.78
C GLY A 110 15.50 0.20 15.60
N PHE A 111 15.00 -0.21 14.43
CA PHE A 111 14.84 0.69 13.28
C PHE A 111 13.73 1.71 13.54
N ASN A 112 12.52 1.22 13.86
CA ASN A 112 11.34 2.06 14.09
C ASN A 112 11.54 2.94 15.32
N GLU A 113 12.09 2.37 16.39
CA GLU A 113 12.38 3.08 17.63
C GLU A 113 13.44 4.18 17.42
N SER A 114 14.32 4.05 16.42
CA SER A 114 15.37 5.04 16.15
C SER A 114 14.83 6.42 15.76
N PHE A 115 13.61 6.50 15.22
CA PHE A 115 12.98 7.76 14.84
C PHE A 115 12.62 8.65 16.03
N ALA A 116 12.57 8.11 17.25
CA ALA A 116 12.50 8.91 18.48
C ALA A 116 13.83 9.64 18.82
N GLY A 117 14.88 9.40 18.03
CA GLY A 117 16.17 10.06 18.13
C GLY A 117 16.85 9.84 19.49
N LYS A 118 17.71 10.78 19.87
CA LYS A 118 18.45 10.67 21.13
C LYS A 118 17.54 10.70 22.37
N ALA A 119 16.38 11.37 22.27
CA ALA A 119 15.43 11.50 23.37
C ALA A 119 14.76 10.15 23.72
N GLY A 120 14.49 9.29 22.73
CA GLY A 120 13.89 7.98 22.94
C GLY A 120 14.85 6.89 23.45
N LEU A 121 16.16 7.11 23.35
CA LEU A 121 17.18 6.09 23.65
C LEU A 121 17.09 5.50 25.07
N PRO A 122 16.88 6.27 26.16
CA PRO A 122 16.76 5.71 27.51
C PRO A 122 15.57 4.77 27.68
N GLN A 123 14.43 5.09 27.05
CA GLN A 123 13.24 4.25 27.08
C GLN A 123 13.48 2.96 26.29
N PHE A 124 14.07 3.06 25.10
CA PHE A 124 14.46 1.90 24.30
C PHE A 124 15.41 0.96 25.04
N GLU A 125 16.45 1.48 25.71
CA GLU A 125 17.36 0.66 26.53
C GLU A 125 16.62 -0.13 27.63
N THR A 126 15.60 0.50 28.23
CA THR A 126 14.76 -0.13 29.27
C THR A 126 13.89 -1.22 28.68
N ASP A 127 13.19 -0.92 27.59
CA ASP A 127 12.29 -1.85 26.92
C ASP A 127 13.06 -3.06 26.36
N LEU A 128 14.26 -2.87 25.83
CA LEU A 128 15.10 -3.95 25.32
C LEU A 128 15.56 -4.89 26.44
N LYS A 129 15.96 -4.35 27.59
CA LYS A 129 16.33 -5.16 28.76
C LYS A 129 15.14 -6.00 29.22
N ASN A 130 13.95 -5.39 29.32
CA ASN A 130 12.72 -6.07 29.73
C ASN A 130 12.32 -7.16 28.74
N PHE A 131 12.43 -6.89 27.43
CA PHE A 131 12.18 -7.87 26.38
C PHE A 131 13.11 -9.08 26.51
N ILE A 132 14.42 -8.85 26.62
CA ILE A 132 15.42 -9.93 26.78
C ILE A 132 15.11 -10.77 28.03
N ASP A 133 14.88 -10.11 29.18
CA ASP A 133 14.63 -10.80 30.44
C ASP A 133 13.36 -11.67 30.37
N THR A 134 12.29 -11.13 29.79
CA THR A 134 11.02 -11.84 29.63
C THR A 134 11.17 -13.03 28.67
N THR A 135 11.82 -12.82 27.53
CA THR A 135 12.03 -13.86 26.52
C THR A 135 12.90 -15.00 27.04
N LEU A 136 13.96 -14.72 27.78
CA LEU A 136 14.84 -15.75 28.34
C LEU A 136 14.24 -16.47 29.55
N ALA A 137 13.30 -15.85 30.27
CA ALA A 137 12.58 -16.49 31.37
C ALA A 137 11.53 -17.50 30.89
N ALA A 138 10.99 -17.31 29.67
CA ALA A 138 9.97 -18.18 29.10
C ALA A 138 10.50 -19.55 28.64
N LYS A 139 9.58 -20.48 28.41
CA LYS A 139 9.85 -21.83 27.87
C LYS A 139 8.88 -22.13 26.72
N TYR A 140 9.08 -21.45 25.60
CA TYR A 140 8.18 -21.50 24.45
C TYR A 140 7.99 -22.91 23.87
N ASN A 141 9.03 -23.75 23.89
CA ASN A 141 8.95 -25.15 23.48
C ASN A 141 8.37 -26.10 24.56
N GLY A 142 7.97 -25.56 25.72
CA GLY A 142 7.48 -26.30 26.89
C GLY A 142 8.55 -27.04 27.71
N LYS A 143 9.84 -26.93 27.36
CA LYS A 143 10.94 -27.74 27.93
C LYS A 143 12.12 -26.90 28.42
N SER A 144 12.65 -26.02 27.57
CA SER A 144 13.87 -25.25 27.82
C SER A 144 13.68 -23.77 27.51
N HIS A 145 14.55 -22.95 28.07
CA HIS A 145 14.66 -21.54 27.71
C HIS A 145 15.19 -21.39 26.27
N PRO A 146 14.71 -20.38 25.51
CA PRO A 146 15.18 -20.18 24.14
C PRO A 146 16.61 -19.65 24.11
N ARG A 147 17.29 -19.85 22.98
CA ARG A 147 18.47 -19.06 22.63
C ARG A 147 18.02 -17.80 21.91
N LEU A 148 18.35 -16.64 22.45
CA LEU A 148 18.00 -15.36 21.84
C LEU A 148 19.19 -14.81 21.03
N VAL A 149 18.89 -14.30 19.84
CA VAL A 149 19.80 -13.54 19.00
C VAL A 149 19.16 -12.20 18.66
N LEU A 150 19.89 -11.11 18.84
CA LEU A 150 19.49 -9.77 18.44
C LEU A 150 20.20 -9.39 17.14
N PHE A 151 19.45 -8.99 16.13
CA PHE A 151 19.99 -8.37 14.92
C PHE A 151 19.82 -6.87 15.03
N SER A 152 20.90 -6.11 14.76
CA SER A 152 20.75 -4.67 14.58
C SER A 152 19.95 -4.36 13.29
N PRO A 153 19.40 -3.15 13.15
CA PRO A 153 18.97 -2.67 11.85
C PRO A 153 20.12 -2.65 10.84
N ILE A 154 19.79 -2.66 9.55
CA ILE A 154 20.73 -2.34 8.47
C ILE A 154 20.92 -0.82 8.37
N ALA A 155 21.96 -0.39 7.66
CA ALA A 155 22.14 1.02 7.31
C ALA A 155 21.10 1.48 6.26
N THR A 156 20.89 2.79 6.17
CA THR A 156 20.17 3.43 5.07
C THR A 156 21.13 3.73 3.93
N GLU A 157 20.82 3.27 2.73
CA GLU A 157 21.57 3.47 1.50
C GLU A 157 21.26 4.84 0.88
N ASN A 158 22.29 5.54 0.41
CA ASN A 158 22.09 6.74 -0.40
C ASN A 158 21.95 6.34 -1.88
N LEU A 159 20.72 6.36 -2.38
CA LEU A 159 20.42 6.03 -3.78
C LEU A 159 20.69 7.17 -4.76
N ASN A 160 21.11 8.35 -4.26
CA ASN A 160 21.27 9.57 -5.05
C ASN A 160 20.02 9.94 -5.88
N ARG A 161 18.83 9.53 -5.42
CA ARG A 161 17.54 9.85 -6.02
C ARG A 161 17.05 11.21 -5.50
N PRO A 162 16.75 12.19 -6.38
CA PRO A 162 16.17 13.47 -5.95
C PRO A 162 14.87 13.26 -5.17
N GLY A 163 14.69 14.03 -4.10
CA GLY A 163 13.47 14.00 -3.27
C GLY A 163 13.42 12.85 -2.24
N LEU A 164 14.31 11.86 -2.34
CA LEU A 164 14.53 10.83 -1.33
C LEU A 164 15.62 11.26 -0.34
N THR A 165 15.52 10.83 0.91
CA THR A 165 16.57 11.05 1.92
C THR A 165 17.91 10.41 1.51
N ASP A 166 19.03 11.10 1.79
CA ASP A 166 20.39 10.57 1.60
C ASP A 166 20.80 9.54 2.66
N GLY A 167 19.93 9.30 3.65
CA GLY A 167 20.13 8.34 4.72
C GLY A 167 21.10 8.79 5.80
N LYS A 168 21.72 9.97 5.73
CA LYS A 168 22.72 10.42 6.71
C LYS A 168 22.12 10.51 8.12
N GLU A 169 21.03 11.25 8.27
CA GLU A 169 20.35 11.39 9.56
C GLU A 169 19.81 10.06 10.08
N ASN A 170 19.26 9.22 9.18
CA ASN A 170 18.81 7.88 9.53
C ASN A 170 19.97 7.04 10.08
N ASN A 171 21.10 7.03 9.40
CA ASN A 171 22.28 6.28 9.82
C ASN A 171 22.85 6.76 11.17
N GLU A 172 22.82 8.06 11.44
CA GLU A 172 23.19 8.61 12.75
C GLU A 172 22.27 8.09 13.86
N ARG A 173 20.95 8.10 13.64
CA ARG A 173 19.96 7.56 14.59
C ARG A 173 20.10 6.05 14.77
N ILE A 174 20.15 5.28 13.68
CA ILE A 174 20.27 3.82 13.71
C ILE A 174 21.55 3.39 14.42
N LYS A 175 22.67 4.10 14.22
CA LYS A 175 23.92 3.79 14.91
C LYS A 175 23.80 3.90 16.42
N LEU A 176 23.13 4.94 16.93
CA LEU A 176 22.91 5.12 18.37
C LEU A 176 22.15 3.93 18.98
N TYR A 177 21.11 3.46 18.30
CA TYR A 177 20.29 2.34 18.76
C TYR A 177 21.02 1.01 18.61
N THR A 178 21.77 0.82 17.53
CA THR A 178 22.66 -0.33 17.30
C THR A 178 23.69 -0.47 18.43
N ASP A 179 24.32 0.63 18.84
CA ASP A 179 25.30 0.65 19.94
C ASP A 179 24.66 0.29 21.29
N ALA A 180 23.46 0.81 21.56
CA ALA A 180 22.69 0.47 22.74
C ALA A 180 22.31 -1.02 22.75
N MET A 181 21.86 -1.56 21.61
CA MET A 181 21.57 -2.99 21.47
C MET A 181 22.80 -3.85 21.74
N GLN A 182 23.94 -3.51 21.14
CA GLN A 182 25.20 -4.25 21.35
C GLN A 182 25.64 -4.23 22.82
N LYS A 183 25.59 -3.06 23.45
CA LYS A 183 25.91 -2.89 24.87
C LYS A 183 25.02 -3.76 25.75
N ILE A 184 23.70 -3.69 25.55
CA ILE A 184 22.72 -4.43 26.35
C ILE A 184 22.84 -5.94 26.11
N ALA A 185 23.04 -6.38 24.87
CA ALA A 185 23.26 -7.78 24.55
C ALA A 185 24.49 -8.32 25.29
N LYS A 186 25.58 -7.55 25.33
CA LYS A 186 26.78 -7.90 26.10
C LYS A 186 26.50 -7.94 27.61
N GLU A 187 25.77 -6.97 28.15
CA GLU A 187 25.37 -6.94 29.57
C GLU A 187 24.51 -8.16 29.95
N LYS A 188 23.61 -8.58 29.05
CA LYS A 188 22.68 -9.70 29.24
C LYS A 188 23.23 -11.05 28.77
N ASN A 189 24.45 -11.09 28.24
CA ASN A 189 25.08 -12.28 27.66
C ASN A 189 24.20 -12.96 26.58
N VAL A 190 23.69 -12.16 25.65
CA VAL A 190 22.88 -12.56 24.49
C VAL A 190 23.70 -12.33 23.22
N ILE A 191 23.51 -13.20 22.21
CA ILE A 191 24.19 -13.07 20.92
C ILE A 191 23.66 -11.82 20.21
N PHE A 192 24.59 -10.98 19.75
CA PHE A 192 24.29 -9.79 18.94
C PHE A 192 24.98 -9.90 17.59
N VAL A 193 24.23 -9.68 16.52
CA VAL A 193 24.72 -9.61 15.15
C VAL A 193 24.55 -8.18 14.64
N ASP A 194 25.68 -7.53 14.38
CA ASP A 194 25.72 -6.22 13.74
C ASP A 194 25.48 -6.36 12.23
N LEU A 195 24.32 -5.88 11.78
CA LEU A 195 23.99 -5.76 10.36
C LEU A 195 24.22 -4.35 9.84
N PHE A 196 24.28 -3.33 10.69
CA PHE A 196 24.44 -1.93 10.30
C PHE A 196 25.79 -1.71 9.62
N THR A 197 26.88 -2.08 10.30
CA THR A 197 28.24 -1.85 9.80
C THR A 197 28.51 -2.58 8.47
N PRO A 198 28.22 -3.89 8.33
CA PRO A 198 28.49 -4.59 7.07
C PRO A 198 27.56 -4.16 5.94
N SER A 199 26.27 -3.91 6.19
CA SER A 199 25.36 -3.42 5.15
C SER A 199 25.81 -2.07 4.62
N LYS A 200 26.20 -1.13 5.50
CA LYS A 200 26.77 0.16 5.10
C LYS A 200 27.98 -0.01 4.19
N LYS A 201 28.92 -0.89 4.56
CA LYS A 201 30.10 -1.16 3.75
C LYS A 201 29.75 -1.75 2.38
N LEU A 202 28.76 -2.64 2.31
CA LEU A 202 28.29 -3.20 1.04
C LEU A 202 27.66 -2.11 0.16
N MET A 203 26.81 -1.27 0.74
CA MET A 203 26.17 -0.13 0.05
C MET A 203 27.19 0.90 -0.47
N GLU A 204 28.31 1.08 0.23
CA GLU A 204 29.40 1.98 -0.21
C GLU A 204 30.33 1.35 -1.25
N ALA A 205 30.31 0.03 -1.42
CA ALA A 205 31.27 -0.72 -2.24
C ALA A 205 30.66 -1.30 -3.53
N ASP A 206 29.35 -1.52 -3.57
CA ASP A 206 28.64 -2.04 -4.74
C ASP A 206 28.08 -0.90 -5.59
N ASP A 207 28.23 -1.02 -6.91
CA ASP A 207 27.63 -0.07 -7.86
C ASP A 207 26.13 -0.34 -8.07
N HIS A 208 25.62 -1.50 -7.62
CA HIS A 208 24.20 -1.86 -7.65
C HIS A 208 23.53 -1.54 -6.31
N ALA A 209 22.40 -0.86 -6.37
CA ALA A 209 21.60 -0.56 -5.20
C ALA A 209 21.14 -1.84 -4.48
N LEU A 210 21.41 -1.93 -3.18
CA LEU A 210 20.96 -3.05 -2.35
C LEU A 210 19.51 -2.85 -1.89
N THR A 211 19.01 -1.62 -1.89
CA THR A 211 17.66 -1.23 -1.51
C THR A 211 16.99 -0.45 -2.64
N PHE A 212 15.66 -0.43 -2.69
CA PHE A 212 14.94 0.36 -3.71
C PHE A 212 14.54 1.76 -3.22
N ASN A 213 14.42 1.94 -1.90
CA ASN A 213 14.02 3.19 -1.26
C ASN A 213 14.98 3.64 -0.13
N GLY A 214 16.18 3.07 -0.07
CA GLY A 214 17.19 3.37 0.95
C GLY A 214 17.13 2.46 2.17
N ILE A 215 15.99 1.85 2.50
CA ILE A 215 15.83 1.07 3.76
C ILE A 215 15.36 -0.37 3.55
N HIS A 216 14.70 -0.68 2.43
CA HIS A 216 14.18 -2.01 2.16
C HIS A 216 15.01 -2.69 1.07
N LEU A 217 15.56 -3.85 1.39
CA LEU A 217 16.40 -4.60 0.46
C LEU A 217 15.63 -5.08 -0.77
N THR A 218 16.30 -5.06 -1.92
CA THR A 218 15.91 -5.76 -3.14
C THR A 218 16.20 -7.26 -3.01
N ASP A 219 15.78 -8.09 -3.97
CA ASP A 219 16.17 -9.51 -4.01
C ASP A 219 17.70 -9.66 -4.01
N TYR A 220 18.40 -8.81 -4.77
CA TYR A 220 19.86 -8.72 -4.78
C TYR A 220 20.43 -8.31 -3.41
N GLY A 221 19.84 -7.31 -2.75
CA GLY A 221 20.25 -6.90 -1.40
C GLY A 221 20.18 -8.04 -0.38
N TYR A 222 19.10 -8.82 -0.38
CA TYR A 222 18.98 -10.01 0.47
C TYR A 222 19.99 -11.10 0.09
N GLN A 223 20.29 -11.27 -1.21
CA GLN A 223 21.31 -12.21 -1.67
C GLN A 223 22.70 -11.84 -1.15
N GLN A 224 23.07 -10.56 -1.15
CA GLN A 224 24.38 -10.08 -0.67
C GLN A 224 24.49 -10.11 0.86
N LEU A 225 23.42 -9.81 1.58
CA LEU A 225 23.44 -9.77 3.04
C LEU A 225 23.38 -11.17 3.68
N ALA A 226 22.76 -12.16 3.03
CA ALA A 226 22.59 -13.49 3.60
C ALA A 226 23.92 -14.19 3.99
N PRO A 227 25.00 -14.17 3.18
CA PRO A 227 26.31 -14.69 3.59
C PRO A 227 26.91 -13.99 4.80
N VAL A 228 26.72 -12.67 4.92
CA VAL A 228 27.19 -11.88 6.08
C VAL A 228 26.49 -12.37 7.36
N ILE A 229 25.17 -12.56 7.30
CA ILE A 229 24.39 -13.08 8.44
C ILE A 229 24.84 -14.50 8.80
N ASP A 230 25.01 -15.38 7.81
CA ASP A 230 25.45 -16.77 7.99
C ASP A 230 26.84 -16.84 8.68
N GLU A 231 27.81 -16.05 8.22
CA GLU A 231 29.15 -16.02 8.82
C GLU A 231 29.17 -15.36 10.20
N ALA A 232 28.39 -14.30 10.42
CA ALA A 232 28.29 -13.67 11.73
C ALA A 232 27.77 -14.63 12.80
N LEU A 233 26.75 -15.44 12.46
CA LEU A 233 26.14 -16.41 13.36
C LEU A 233 27.00 -17.65 13.61
N PHE A 234 27.58 -18.22 12.55
CA PHE A 234 28.15 -19.57 12.58
C PHE A 234 29.66 -19.63 12.29
N GLY A 235 30.27 -18.49 11.96
CA GLY A 235 31.66 -18.42 11.50
C GLY A 235 31.83 -18.82 10.02
N PRO A 236 33.08 -18.88 9.54
CA PRO A 236 33.39 -19.14 8.14
C PRO A 236 32.65 -20.37 7.61
N ARG A 237 32.12 -20.25 6.39
CA ARG A 237 31.42 -21.35 5.73
C ARG A 237 32.41 -22.27 5.05
N ASP A 238 32.35 -23.56 5.36
CA ASP A 238 33.00 -24.59 4.56
C ASP A 238 32.02 -25.11 3.51
N THR A 239 32.29 -24.85 2.24
CA THR A 239 31.50 -25.36 1.11
C THR A 239 32.14 -26.58 0.46
N SER A 240 33.30 -27.04 0.95
CA SER A 240 33.99 -28.17 0.38
C SER A 240 33.15 -29.45 0.54
N GLY A 241 32.82 -30.10 -0.58
CA GLY A 241 32.03 -31.33 -0.59
C GLY A 241 30.50 -31.18 -0.58
N SER A 242 29.94 -29.96 -0.58
CA SER A 242 28.48 -29.79 -0.74
C SER A 242 28.06 -30.04 -2.20
N THR A 243 27.12 -30.96 -2.41
CA THR A 243 26.51 -31.25 -3.72
C THR A 243 25.08 -30.70 -3.84
N VAL A 244 24.67 -29.84 -2.91
CA VAL A 244 23.30 -29.33 -2.82
C VAL A 244 23.05 -28.31 -3.93
N ASP A 245 21.97 -28.51 -4.68
CA ASP A 245 21.49 -27.53 -5.65
C ASP A 245 20.79 -26.37 -4.91
N MET A 246 21.53 -25.28 -4.71
CA MET A 246 21.05 -24.11 -3.96
C MET A 246 19.82 -23.45 -4.58
N LYS A 247 19.66 -23.51 -5.92
CA LYS A 247 18.49 -22.96 -6.61
C LYS A 247 17.25 -23.79 -6.30
N LYS A 248 17.37 -25.13 -6.35
CA LYS A 248 16.27 -26.02 -5.96
C LYS A 248 15.94 -25.92 -4.48
N LEU A 249 16.95 -25.86 -3.61
CA LEU A 249 16.72 -25.69 -2.17
C LEU A 249 15.96 -24.39 -1.87
N ARG A 250 16.36 -23.28 -2.51
CA ARG A 250 15.67 -21.99 -2.37
C ARG A 250 14.23 -22.08 -2.88
N ALA A 251 13.97 -22.76 -4.00
CA ALA A 251 12.61 -22.92 -4.51
C ALA A 251 11.70 -23.65 -3.51
N GLU A 252 12.19 -24.69 -2.83
CA GLU A 252 11.44 -25.38 -1.77
C GLU A 252 11.22 -24.50 -0.54
N VAL A 253 12.21 -23.68 -0.14
CA VAL A 253 12.09 -22.68 0.92
C VAL A 253 11.00 -21.66 0.60
N LEU A 254 11.02 -21.09 -0.62
CA LEU A 254 10.03 -20.10 -1.07
C LEU A 254 8.62 -20.69 -1.15
N GLU A 255 8.47 -21.92 -1.63
CA GLU A 255 7.17 -22.61 -1.64
C GLU A 255 6.65 -22.86 -0.22
N LYS A 256 7.52 -23.25 0.73
CA LYS A 256 7.15 -23.34 2.16
C LYS A 256 6.74 -21.98 2.71
N ASN A 257 7.51 -20.93 2.43
CA ASN A 257 7.22 -19.57 2.89
C ASN A 257 5.88 -19.07 2.34
N LYS A 258 5.56 -19.32 1.08
CA LYS A 258 4.26 -19.02 0.47
C LYS A 258 3.11 -19.67 1.25
N GLN A 259 3.20 -20.97 1.57
CA GLN A 259 2.15 -21.64 2.34
C GLN A 259 2.07 -21.12 3.78
N PHE A 260 3.20 -20.83 4.41
CA PHE A 260 3.23 -20.25 5.75
C PHE A 260 2.63 -18.84 5.77
N TRP A 261 2.85 -18.05 4.72
CA TRP A 261 2.25 -16.73 4.57
C TRP A 261 0.72 -16.78 4.52
N TYR A 262 0.14 -17.76 3.83
CA TYR A 262 -1.32 -17.96 3.84
C TYR A 262 -1.88 -18.35 5.22
N ASP A 263 -1.04 -18.86 6.13
CA ASP A 263 -1.42 -19.15 7.53
C ASP A 263 -1.24 -17.91 8.41
N TYR A 264 -0.07 -17.26 8.32
CA TYR A 264 0.34 -16.13 9.17
C TYR A 264 -0.33 -14.80 8.80
N ARG A 265 -0.34 -14.46 7.51
CA ARG A 265 -1.01 -13.29 6.93
C ARG A 265 -2.30 -13.70 6.21
N ALA A 266 -3.09 -14.56 6.87
CA ALA A 266 -4.37 -14.98 6.34
C ALA A 266 -5.27 -13.78 6.06
N VAL A 267 -5.84 -13.72 4.85
CA VAL A 267 -6.86 -12.73 4.51
C VAL A 267 -8.18 -13.12 5.17
N ASN A 268 -8.98 -12.13 5.61
CA ASN A 268 -10.20 -12.32 6.41
C ASN A 268 -9.96 -12.76 7.85
N GLY A 269 -8.85 -12.37 8.45
CA GLY A 269 -8.54 -12.63 9.87
C GLY A 269 -9.67 -12.35 10.86
N TYR A 270 -10.47 -11.31 10.63
CA TYR A 270 -11.60 -10.97 11.50
C TYR A 270 -12.75 -11.99 11.47
N TYR A 271 -12.83 -12.81 10.41
CA TYR A 271 -13.73 -13.97 10.28
C TYR A 271 -13.08 -15.28 10.76
N ILE A 272 -11.75 -15.33 10.87
CA ILE A 272 -11.03 -16.53 11.30
C ILE A 272 -10.95 -16.57 12.82
N TYR A 273 -10.49 -15.47 13.43
CA TYR A 273 -10.25 -15.37 14.86
C TYR A 273 -10.97 -14.17 15.50
N GLY A 274 -11.32 -13.14 14.73
CA GLY A 274 -11.92 -11.91 15.25
C GLY A 274 -13.43 -11.96 15.53
N GLY A 275 -14.03 -10.77 15.61
CA GLY A 275 -15.41 -10.57 16.05
C GLY A 275 -16.50 -11.07 15.09
N ARG A 276 -16.15 -11.56 13.89
CA ARG A 276 -17.07 -12.12 12.89
C ARG A 276 -16.87 -13.61 12.64
N LYS A 277 -16.18 -14.32 13.54
CA LYS A 277 -15.93 -15.76 13.37
C LYS A 277 -17.18 -16.64 13.42
N GLU A 278 -18.23 -16.21 14.12
CA GLU A 278 -19.49 -16.95 14.21
C GLU A 278 -20.52 -16.42 13.21
N PRO A 279 -21.36 -17.28 12.59
CA PRO A 279 -21.46 -18.73 12.82
C PRO A 279 -20.58 -19.58 11.87
N PHE A 280 -20.02 -18.99 10.81
CA PHE A 280 -19.43 -19.77 9.71
C PHE A 280 -17.94 -20.06 9.89
N GLY A 281 -17.19 -19.11 10.45
CA GLY A 281 -15.74 -19.24 10.61
C GLY A 281 -15.32 -20.40 11.50
N VAL A 282 -16.08 -20.68 12.56
CA VAL A 282 -15.85 -21.85 13.44
C VAL A 282 -16.11 -23.20 12.78
N VAL A 283 -16.77 -23.22 11.62
CA VAL A 283 -17.00 -24.43 10.82
C VAL A 283 -15.98 -24.52 9.68
N ASN A 284 -15.80 -23.44 8.92
CA ASN A 284 -14.95 -23.42 7.73
C ASN A 284 -13.46 -23.63 8.09
N PHE A 285 -12.94 -22.75 8.93
CA PHE A 285 -11.50 -22.49 9.02
C PHE A 285 -10.69 -23.52 9.82
N PRO A 286 -11.20 -24.17 10.89
CA PRO A 286 -10.41 -25.15 11.63
C PRO A 286 -9.85 -26.28 10.76
N SER A 287 -10.66 -26.83 9.85
CA SER A 287 -10.21 -27.89 8.93
C SER A 287 -9.23 -27.38 7.87
N GLU A 288 -9.45 -26.18 7.35
CA GLU A 288 -8.59 -25.53 6.35
C GLU A 288 -7.19 -25.24 6.91
N PHE A 289 -7.10 -24.63 8.09
CA PHE A 289 -5.81 -24.34 8.71
C PHE A 289 -5.10 -25.59 9.23
N ALA A 290 -5.84 -26.60 9.70
CA ALA A 290 -5.24 -27.90 10.01
C ALA A 290 -4.61 -28.56 8.77
N LYS A 291 -5.26 -28.45 7.61
CA LYS A 291 -4.72 -28.90 6.33
C LYS A 291 -3.49 -28.08 5.92
N LEU A 292 -3.58 -26.75 5.93
CA LEU A 292 -2.50 -25.84 5.54
C LEU A 292 -1.23 -26.06 6.39
N ARG A 293 -1.38 -26.24 7.71
CA ARG A 293 -0.24 -26.52 8.61
C ARG A 293 0.44 -27.85 8.32
N LYS A 294 -0.30 -28.88 7.90
CA LYS A 294 0.29 -30.14 7.43
C LYS A 294 0.98 -29.98 6.07
N MET A 295 0.43 -29.17 5.17
CA MET A 295 1.07 -28.82 3.89
C MET A 295 2.44 -28.16 4.15
N ILE A 296 2.51 -27.21 5.08
CA ILE A 296 3.76 -26.55 5.49
C ILE A 296 4.76 -27.59 6.03
N ALA A 297 4.31 -28.49 6.92
CA ALA A 297 5.17 -29.56 7.46
C ALA A 297 5.68 -30.54 6.39
N ASN A 298 4.90 -30.83 5.35
CA ASN A 298 5.36 -31.63 4.21
C ASN A 298 6.49 -30.91 3.46
N ARG A 299 6.42 -29.58 3.32
CA ARG A 299 7.43 -28.77 2.64
C ARG A 299 8.71 -28.63 3.47
N ASP A 300 8.61 -28.54 4.80
CA ASP A 300 9.79 -28.64 5.68
C ASP A 300 10.57 -29.95 5.41
N LYS A 301 9.89 -31.09 5.31
CA LYS A 301 10.52 -32.40 4.99
C LYS A 301 11.19 -32.41 3.62
N ARG A 302 10.60 -31.73 2.62
CA ARG A 302 11.19 -31.62 1.29
C ARG A 302 12.46 -30.79 1.32
N ILE A 303 12.46 -29.65 2.03
CA ILE A 303 13.64 -28.83 2.25
C ILE A 303 14.76 -29.66 2.89
N TRP A 304 14.46 -30.44 3.93
CA TRP A 304 15.44 -31.33 4.56
C TRP A 304 16.00 -32.38 3.59
N ALA A 305 15.14 -33.02 2.80
CA ALA A 305 15.57 -34.00 1.80
C ALA A 305 16.50 -33.37 0.75
N VAL A 306 16.15 -32.20 0.21
CA VAL A 306 16.98 -31.48 -0.78
C VAL A 306 18.30 -31.02 -0.16
N ALA A 307 18.27 -30.51 1.08
CA ALA A 307 19.48 -30.12 1.80
C ALA A 307 20.43 -31.31 2.04
N GLN A 308 19.89 -32.51 2.22
CA GLN A 308 20.65 -33.77 2.32
C GLN A 308 21.10 -34.33 0.95
N GLY A 309 20.92 -33.58 -0.14
CA GLY A 309 21.29 -34.00 -1.49
C GLY A 309 20.34 -35.02 -2.14
N LYS A 310 19.16 -35.25 -1.56
CA LYS A 310 18.15 -36.17 -2.11
C LYS A 310 17.28 -35.46 -3.14
N THR A 311 16.82 -36.20 -4.13
CA THR A 311 15.82 -35.71 -5.10
C THR A 311 14.42 -35.84 -4.53
N VAL A 312 13.59 -34.81 -4.70
CA VAL A 312 12.16 -34.83 -4.36
C VAL A 312 11.30 -34.79 -5.64
N PRO A 313 10.10 -35.38 -5.64
CA PRO A 313 9.19 -35.30 -6.79
C PRO A 313 8.79 -33.85 -7.10
N VAL A 314 8.61 -33.52 -8.37
CA VAL A 314 8.15 -32.18 -8.81
C VAL A 314 6.77 -31.86 -8.23
N LYS A 315 5.83 -32.80 -8.33
CA LYS A 315 4.52 -32.67 -7.70
C LYS A 315 4.65 -32.89 -6.20
N ILE A 316 4.19 -31.93 -5.41
CA ILE A 316 4.13 -32.04 -3.95
C ILE A 316 2.97 -32.97 -3.56
N ASP A 317 3.25 -33.93 -2.68
CA ASP A 317 2.24 -34.85 -2.16
C ASP A 317 1.62 -34.29 -0.87
N ASP A 318 0.39 -33.80 -0.99
CA ASP A 318 -0.44 -33.32 0.12
C ASP A 318 -1.62 -34.26 0.43
N SER A 319 -1.56 -35.52 -0.01
CA SER A 319 -2.62 -36.51 0.25
C SER A 319 -2.84 -36.82 1.74
N ASN A 320 -1.83 -36.57 2.58
CA ASN A 320 -1.90 -36.76 4.04
C ASN A 320 -2.48 -35.56 4.82
N THR A 321 -2.90 -34.50 4.14
CA THR A 321 -3.24 -33.21 4.78
C THR A 321 -4.69 -33.15 5.27
N GLY A 322 -5.55 -34.07 4.82
CA GLY A 322 -6.94 -34.18 5.21
C GLY A 322 -7.90 -33.41 4.31
N ASP A 323 -9.19 -33.57 4.61
CA ASP A 323 -10.31 -33.03 3.85
C ASP A 323 -10.90 -31.77 4.51
N PHE A 324 -11.64 -31.00 3.72
CA PHE A 324 -12.37 -29.83 4.18
C PHE A 324 -13.70 -30.21 4.85
N ALA A 325 -14.21 -29.32 5.69
CA ALA A 325 -15.57 -29.41 6.17
C ALA A 325 -16.58 -29.34 4.99
N ASP A 326 -17.67 -30.12 5.08
CA ASP A 326 -18.78 -30.07 4.14
C ASP A 326 -19.69 -28.88 4.47
N ILE A 327 -19.53 -27.79 3.72
CA ILE A 327 -20.24 -26.53 3.96
C ILE A 327 -21.60 -26.55 3.26
N LYS A 328 -22.68 -26.55 4.06
CA LYS A 328 -24.06 -26.43 3.55
C LYS A 328 -24.42 -24.98 3.31
N THR A 329 -25.09 -24.72 2.19
CA THR A 329 -25.66 -23.40 1.91
C THR A 329 -26.78 -23.08 2.90
N ASN A 330 -26.86 -21.81 3.28
CA ASN A 330 -27.97 -21.27 4.05
C ASN A 330 -28.96 -20.47 3.18
N VAL A 331 -28.77 -20.48 1.85
CA VAL A 331 -29.74 -19.94 0.89
C VAL A 331 -30.99 -20.82 0.93
N LYS A 332 -32.16 -20.21 1.17
CA LYS A 332 -33.43 -20.93 1.36
C LYS A 332 -33.89 -21.68 0.10
N ASP A 333 -33.69 -21.07 -1.06
CA ASP A 333 -34.00 -21.65 -2.37
C ASP A 333 -32.82 -21.41 -3.33
N PRO A 334 -31.75 -22.23 -3.27
CA PRO A 334 -30.58 -22.06 -4.12
C PRO A 334 -30.92 -22.15 -5.62
N ALA A 335 -31.96 -22.92 -5.97
CA ALA A 335 -32.41 -23.06 -7.36
C ALA A 335 -33.03 -21.77 -7.93
N SER A 336 -33.41 -20.82 -7.06
CA SER A 336 -33.87 -19.49 -7.48
C SER A 336 -32.74 -18.53 -7.87
N ILE A 337 -31.47 -18.87 -7.59
CA ILE A 337 -30.32 -18.08 -8.05
C ILE A 337 -30.18 -18.29 -9.56
N LYS A 338 -30.81 -17.41 -10.34
CA LYS A 338 -30.66 -17.37 -11.79
C LYS A 338 -29.49 -16.47 -12.14
N ILE A 339 -28.44 -17.07 -12.70
CA ILE A 339 -27.38 -16.32 -13.41
C ILE A 339 -27.98 -15.83 -14.73
N THR A 340 -28.12 -14.51 -14.85
CA THR A 340 -28.64 -13.81 -16.04
C THR A 340 -27.56 -13.73 -17.11
N SER A 341 -27.90 -13.89 -18.39
CA SER A 341 -26.95 -13.62 -19.49
C SER A 341 -26.71 -12.10 -19.65
N PRO A 342 -25.62 -11.67 -20.32
CA PRO A 342 -25.43 -10.25 -20.61
C PRO A 342 -26.63 -9.61 -21.32
N GLU A 343 -27.24 -10.28 -22.30
CA GLU A 343 -28.40 -9.77 -23.02
C GLU A 343 -29.66 -9.70 -22.15
N GLU A 344 -29.83 -10.61 -21.19
CA GLU A 344 -30.92 -10.57 -20.22
C GLU A 344 -30.74 -9.42 -19.22
N SER A 345 -29.51 -9.21 -18.73
CA SER A 345 -29.19 -8.08 -17.84
C SER A 345 -29.35 -6.74 -18.54
N GLN A 346 -28.92 -6.62 -19.81
CA GLN A 346 -29.02 -5.36 -20.55
C GLN A 346 -30.47 -4.87 -20.71
N LYS A 347 -31.43 -5.81 -20.86
CA LYS A 347 -32.87 -5.49 -20.95
C LYS A 347 -33.49 -5.04 -19.64
N GLN A 348 -32.80 -5.23 -18.51
CA GLN A 348 -33.28 -4.88 -17.18
C GLN A 348 -32.83 -3.50 -16.72
N PHE A 349 -32.02 -2.80 -17.53
CA PHE A 349 -31.61 -1.42 -17.25
C PHE A 349 -32.70 -0.40 -17.62
N GLU A 350 -32.88 0.57 -16.73
CA GLU A 350 -33.68 1.77 -16.88
C GLU A 350 -32.73 2.97 -16.81
N LEU A 351 -32.78 3.85 -17.82
CA LEU A 351 -31.95 5.08 -17.91
C LEU A 351 -32.83 6.29 -18.23
N PRO A 352 -32.41 7.52 -17.88
CA PRO A 352 -33.09 8.75 -18.28
C PRO A 352 -33.14 8.93 -19.81
N GLU A 353 -34.03 9.80 -20.29
CA GLU A 353 -34.22 10.03 -21.72
C GLU A 353 -32.92 10.44 -22.43
N GLY A 354 -32.61 9.75 -23.54
CA GLY A 354 -31.44 10.02 -24.37
C GLY A 354 -30.17 9.31 -23.91
N PHE A 355 -30.19 8.62 -22.76
CA PHE A 355 -29.10 7.73 -22.38
C PHE A 355 -29.31 6.32 -22.91
N GLU A 356 -28.21 5.68 -23.28
CA GLU A 356 -28.14 4.32 -23.77
C GLU A 356 -27.04 3.57 -23.02
N ILE A 357 -27.24 2.26 -22.82
CA ILE A 357 -26.25 1.37 -22.21
C ILE A 357 -25.99 0.18 -23.13
N ASN A 358 -24.72 -0.13 -23.35
CA ASN A 358 -24.28 -1.31 -24.09
C ASN A 358 -23.27 -2.12 -23.27
N LEU A 359 -23.23 -3.43 -23.51
CA LEU A 359 -22.16 -4.28 -23.00
C LEU A 359 -20.85 -3.91 -23.70
N PHE A 360 -19.81 -3.60 -22.91
CA PHE A 360 -18.45 -3.41 -23.42
C PHE A 360 -17.67 -4.73 -23.40
N ALA A 361 -17.70 -5.46 -22.29
CA ALA A 361 -17.04 -6.76 -22.13
C ALA A 361 -17.78 -7.64 -21.12
N SER A 362 -17.76 -8.97 -21.30
CA SER A 362 -18.25 -9.92 -20.31
C SER A 362 -17.39 -11.17 -20.22
N GLU A 363 -17.65 -11.96 -19.18
CA GLU A 363 -17.09 -13.30 -19.00
C GLU A 363 -17.34 -14.25 -20.19
N VAL A 364 -18.37 -13.99 -21.01
CA VAL A 364 -18.74 -14.85 -22.14
C VAL A 364 -17.72 -14.73 -23.27
N GLU A 365 -17.33 -13.50 -23.62
CA GLU A 365 -16.29 -13.24 -24.62
C GLU A 365 -14.89 -13.39 -24.02
N PHE A 366 -14.74 -13.05 -22.74
CA PHE A 366 -13.46 -12.95 -22.04
C PHE A 366 -13.48 -13.78 -20.75
N PRO A 367 -13.19 -15.10 -20.82
CA PRO A 367 -13.32 -16.01 -19.68
C PRO A 367 -12.46 -15.63 -18.45
N GLU A 368 -11.45 -14.77 -18.61
CA GLU A 368 -10.62 -14.31 -17.50
C GLU A 368 -11.26 -13.15 -16.71
N LEU A 369 -12.32 -12.50 -17.23
CA LEU A 369 -13.04 -11.39 -16.59
C LEU A 369 -13.96 -11.88 -15.46
N LYS A 370 -13.37 -12.45 -14.41
CA LYS A 370 -14.09 -13.03 -13.27
C LYS A 370 -14.05 -12.07 -12.08
N ASN A 371 -15.20 -11.69 -11.53
CA ASN A 371 -15.31 -10.80 -10.36
C ASN A 371 -14.42 -9.52 -10.50
N PRO A 372 -14.59 -8.69 -11.55
CA PRO A 372 -13.82 -7.46 -11.73
C PRO A 372 -14.08 -6.46 -10.59
N VAL A 373 -13.05 -5.73 -10.17
CA VAL A 373 -13.08 -4.92 -8.93
C VAL A 373 -12.95 -3.43 -9.18
N GLN A 374 -11.80 -3.03 -9.75
CA GLN A 374 -11.45 -1.65 -10.06
C GLN A 374 -10.79 -1.62 -11.45
N PHE A 375 -11.03 -0.55 -12.20
CA PHE A 375 -10.39 -0.35 -13.50
C PHE A 375 -9.79 1.04 -13.65
N ALA A 376 -8.94 1.21 -14.65
CA ALA A 376 -8.42 2.48 -15.07
C ALA A 376 -8.14 2.49 -16.59
N PHE A 377 -8.19 3.68 -17.21
CA PHE A 377 -7.75 3.86 -18.58
C PHE A 377 -6.26 4.25 -18.67
N ASP A 378 -5.54 3.66 -19.63
CA ASP A 378 -4.17 4.06 -19.96
C ASP A 378 -4.14 5.25 -20.94
N SER A 379 -2.92 5.73 -21.24
CA SER A 379 -2.67 6.83 -22.19
C SER A 379 -3.01 6.47 -23.65
N LYS A 380 -3.19 5.18 -23.96
CA LYS A 380 -3.62 4.67 -25.28
C LYS A 380 -5.15 4.47 -25.35
N GLY A 381 -5.88 4.80 -24.28
CA GLY A 381 -7.33 4.64 -24.23
C GLY A 381 -7.81 3.22 -23.92
N ARG A 382 -6.92 2.30 -23.55
CA ARG A 382 -7.27 0.90 -23.24
C ARG A 382 -7.74 0.78 -21.79
N LEU A 383 -8.69 -0.13 -21.54
CA LEU A 383 -9.25 -0.36 -20.21
C LEU A 383 -8.45 -1.45 -19.49
N TRP A 384 -7.87 -1.13 -18.34
CA TRP A 384 -7.17 -2.08 -17.47
C TRP A 384 -8.04 -2.44 -16.28
N VAL A 385 -8.19 -3.71 -15.95
CA VAL A 385 -9.07 -4.17 -14.86
C VAL A 385 -8.43 -5.30 -14.06
N CYS A 386 -8.52 -5.25 -12.73
CA CYS A 386 -8.12 -6.37 -11.86
C CYS A 386 -9.27 -7.34 -11.63
N THR A 387 -8.96 -8.64 -11.61
CA THR A 387 -9.95 -9.70 -11.49
C THR A 387 -9.81 -10.50 -10.19
N MET A 388 -10.97 -10.80 -9.65
CA MET A 388 -11.34 -11.42 -8.39
C MET A 388 -11.38 -12.94 -8.22
N ALA A 389 -10.81 -13.77 -9.11
CA ALA A 389 -11.25 -15.17 -9.24
C ALA A 389 -11.12 -16.00 -7.95
N SER A 390 -10.13 -15.71 -7.10
CA SER A 390 -9.90 -16.37 -5.82
C SER A 390 -10.75 -15.82 -4.66
N TYR A 391 -11.57 -14.79 -4.92
CA TYR A 391 -12.47 -14.21 -3.93
C TYR A 391 -13.43 -15.25 -3.35
N PRO A 392 -13.73 -15.19 -2.04
CA PRO A 392 -13.28 -14.18 -1.07
C PRO A 392 -11.98 -14.49 -0.32
N MET A 393 -11.39 -15.68 -0.48
CA MET A 393 -10.21 -16.13 0.28
C MET A 393 -9.55 -17.36 -0.36
N TYR A 394 -8.22 -17.43 -0.29
CA TYR A 394 -7.42 -18.62 -0.61
C TYR A 394 -7.98 -19.91 0.01
N LEU A 395 -8.13 -20.97 -0.79
CA LEU A 395 -8.50 -22.32 -0.34
C LEU A 395 -7.26 -23.24 -0.37
N PRO A 396 -6.81 -23.81 0.77
CA PRO A 396 -5.56 -24.59 0.82
C PRO A 396 -5.43 -25.69 -0.23
N GLY A 397 -4.40 -25.62 -1.08
CA GLY A 397 -4.15 -26.60 -2.14
C GLY A 397 -4.94 -26.34 -3.44
N LYS A 398 -5.63 -25.20 -3.54
CA LYS A 398 -6.05 -24.62 -4.83
C LYS A 398 -5.03 -23.57 -5.27
N GLU A 399 -4.80 -23.48 -6.57
CA GLU A 399 -3.95 -22.42 -7.11
C GLU A 399 -4.66 -21.07 -7.00
N VAL A 400 -3.88 -20.02 -6.79
CA VAL A 400 -4.33 -18.63 -6.80
C VAL A 400 -3.73 -18.00 -8.05
N ASP A 401 -4.60 -17.46 -8.91
CA ASP A 401 -4.22 -16.96 -10.23
C ASP A 401 -5.14 -15.80 -10.66
N ASP A 402 -5.26 -14.82 -9.77
CA ASP A 402 -5.96 -13.57 -10.07
C ASP A 402 -5.12 -12.71 -11.04
N LYS A 403 -5.79 -11.85 -11.82
CA LYS A 403 -5.16 -11.22 -12.99
C LYS A 403 -5.37 -9.72 -13.07
N ILE A 404 -4.56 -9.09 -13.91
CA ILE A 404 -4.84 -7.79 -14.51
C ILE A 404 -5.01 -8.00 -16.01
N LEU A 405 -6.15 -7.54 -16.54
CA LEU A 405 -6.50 -7.64 -17.95
C LEU A 405 -6.45 -6.27 -18.60
N ILE A 406 -6.07 -6.23 -19.88
CA ILE A 406 -6.22 -5.08 -20.77
C ILE A 406 -7.30 -5.44 -21.79
N LEU A 407 -8.32 -4.59 -21.90
CA LEU A 407 -9.45 -4.74 -22.81
C LEU A 407 -9.45 -3.59 -23.81
N GLU A 408 -9.61 -3.93 -25.09
CA GLU A 408 -9.53 -2.99 -26.20
C GLU A 408 -10.72 -3.16 -27.13
N ASP A 409 -11.29 -2.04 -27.59
CA ASP A 409 -12.21 -1.96 -28.72
C ASP A 409 -11.39 -1.54 -29.95
N THR A 410 -10.94 -2.51 -30.75
CA THR A 410 -10.02 -2.23 -31.86
C THR A 410 -10.75 -1.78 -33.13
N ASN A 411 -12.08 -1.87 -33.16
CA ASN A 411 -12.90 -1.51 -34.31
C ASN A 411 -13.78 -0.26 -34.10
N GLY A 412 -13.91 0.22 -32.87
CA GLY A 412 -14.61 1.44 -32.47
C GLY A 412 -16.13 1.29 -32.38
N ASP A 413 -16.68 0.08 -32.24
CA ASP A 413 -18.12 -0.18 -32.13
C ASP A 413 -18.68 -0.03 -30.70
N GLY A 414 -17.82 0.29 -29.73
CA GLY A 414 -18.16 0.42 -28.33
C GLY A 414 -18.14 -0.91 -27.56
N ARG A 415 -17.57 -1.98 -28.13
CA ARG A 415 -17.39 -3.29 -27.50
C ARG A 415 -15.93 -3.71 -27.57
N ALA A 416 -15.41 -4.27 -26.49
CA ALA A 416 -14.08 -4.85 -26.51
C ALA A 416 -14.06 -6.11 -27.39
N ASP A 417 -13.05 -6.22 -28.25
CA ASP A 417 -12.83 -7.36 -29.15
C ASP A 417 -11.45 -8.02 -28.94
N LYS A 418 -10.63 -7.46 -28.03
CA LYS A 418 -9.33 -8.01 -27.65
C LYS A 418 -9.13 -7.95 -26.14
N GLN A 419 -8.55 -9.03 -25.60
CA GLN A 419 -8.07 -9.14 -24.22
C GLN A 419 -6.60 -9.52 -24.22
N THR A 420 -5.82 -8.84 -23.38
CA THR A 420 -4.44 -9.21 -23.01
C THR A 420 -4.39 -9.47 -21.51
N VAL A 421 -3.72 -10.55 -21.07
CA VAL A 421 -3.38 -10.74 -19.65
C VAL A 421 -2.07 -10.01 -19.40
N PHE A 422 -2.13 -8.88 -18.70
CA PHE A 422 -0.93 -8.11 -18.36
C PHE A 422 -0.15 -8.75 -17.22
N ALA A 423 -0.85 -9.22 -16.19
CA ALA A 423 -0.24 -9.89 -15.05
C ALA A 423 -1.13 -11.03 -14.55
N ASP A 424 -0.51 -12.10 -14.08
CA ASP A 424 -1.13 -13.29 -13.50
C ASP A 424 -0.47 -13.67 -12.15
N GLY A 425 -0.94 -14.76 -11.54
CA GLY A 425 -0.42 -15.23 -10.25
C GLY A 425 -0.63 -14.27 -9.08
N LEU A 426 -1.56 -13.31 -9.20
CA LEU A 426 -1.91 -12.36 -8.14
C LEU A 426 -2.82 -13.03 -7.10
N HIS A 427 -2.91 -12.43 -5.91
CA HIS A 427 -3.71 -12.93 -4.80
C HIS A 427 -4.65 -11.85 -4.24
N LEU A 428 -5.93 -11.93 -4.61
CA LEU A 428 -7.00 -11.03 -4.19
C LEU A 428 -6.68 -9.54 -4.46
N PRO A 429 -6.39 -9.14 -5.72
CA PRO A 429 -6.08 -7.75 -6.04
C PRO A 429 -7.32 -6.86 -5.89
N THR A 430 -7.38 -6.07 -4.82
CA THR A 430 -8.58 -5.30 -4.42
C THR A 430 -8.67 -3.91 -5.05
N GLY A 431 -7.65 -3.49 -5.80
CA GLY A 431 -7.63 -2.22 -6.49
C GLY A 431 -6.39 -2.05 -7.35
N ILE A 432 -6.52 -1.25 -8.41
CA ILE A 432 -5.42 -0.87 -9.29
C ILE A 432 -5.47 0.62 -9.59
N GLU A 433 -4.30 1.20 -9.87
CA GLU A 433 -4.20 2.48 -10.54
C GLU A 433 -2.93 2.52 -11.39
N LEU A 434 -3.06 3.05 -12.59
CA LEU A 434 -1.96 3.11 -13.55
C LEU A 434 -1.10 4.35 -13.26
N GLY A 435 0.20 4.27 -13.49
CA GLY A 435 1.09 5.40 -13.26
C GLY A 435 2.56 5.01 -13.34
N ASP A 436 3.42 6.01 -13.52
CA ASP A 436 4.88 5.85 -13.54
C ASP A 436 5.37 4.75 -14.52
N GLY A 437 4.62 4.55 -15.62
CA GLY A 437 4.92 3.58 -16.68
C GLY A 437 4.48 2.14 -16.39
N GLY A 438 3.68 1.90 -15.36
CA GLY A 438 3.16 0.59 -15.00
C GLY A 438 1.83 0.67 -14.24
N VAL A 439 1.61 -0.27 -13.33
CA VAL A 439 0.39 -0.38 -12.51
C VAL A 439 0.73 -0.62 -11.03
N TYR A 440 0.08 0.16 -10.16
CA TYR A 440 0.05 -0.07 -8.73
C TYR A 440 -1.12 -1.00 -8.41
N VAL A 441 -0.85 -2.05 -7.62
CA VAL A 441 -1.79 -3.14 -7.35
C VAL A 441 -1.88 -3.36 -5.84
N ALA A 442 -3.07 -3.20 -5.28
CA ALA A 442 -3.32 -3.61 -3.90
C ALA A 442 -3.30 -5.14 -3.81
N GLN A 443 -2.35 -5.70 -3.07
CA GLN A 443 -2.27 -7.13 -2.80
C GLN A 443 -1.86 -7.34 -1.35
N GLN A 444 -2.81 -7.14 -0.43
CA GLN A 444 -2.52 -7.10 1.01
C GLN A 444 -1.68 -8.29 1.48
N PRO A 445 -0.67 -8.05 2.34
CA PRO A 445 -0.34 -6.79 3.02
C PRO A 445 0.52 -5.81 2.19
N ASN A 446 0.61 -5.99 0.87
CA ASN A 446 1.47 -5.24 -0.04
C ASN A 446 0.69 -4.22 -0.89
N LEU A 447 1.37 -3.12 -1.22
CA LEU A 447 1.17 -2.42 -2.49
C LEU A 447 2.29 -2.83 -3.43
N VAL A 448 1.94 -3.43 -4.57
CA VAL A 448 2.89 -3.94 -5.56
C VAL A 448 2.88 -3.04 -6.78
N PHE A 449 4.05 -2.72 -7.33
CA PHE A 449 4.20 -2.09 -8.63
C PHE A 449 4.60 -3.15 -9.66
N LEU A 450 3.86 -3.21 -10.77
CA LEU A 450 4.12 -4.09 -11.90
C LEU A 450 4.36 -3.24 -13.15
N LYS A 451 5.29 -3.66 -13.99
CA LYS A 451 5.64 -2.95 -15.22
C LYS A 451 6.07 -3.93 -16.31
N ASP A 452 5.77 -3.54 -17.54
CA ASP A 452 6.31 -4.11 -18.77
C ASP A 452 7.52 -3.25 -19.19
N THR A 453 8.69 -3.88 -19.32
CA THR A 453 9.94 -3.21 -19.71
C THR A 453 10.38 -3.45 -21.15
N ASP A 454 9.70 -4.33 -21.90
CA ASP A 454 10.05 -4.66 -23.29
C ASP A 454 8.96 -4.35 -24.33
N GLY A 455 7.76 -3.97 -23.88
CA GLY A 455 6.66 -3.46 -24.69
C GLY A 455 5.72 -4.53 -25.24
N ASP A 456 5.73 -5.75 -24.70
CA ASP A 456 4.85 -6.85 -25.12
C ASP A 456 3.47 -6.86 -24.41
N ASP A 457 3.19 -5.85 -23.58
CA ASP A 457 2.03 -5.73 -22.70
C ASP A 457 1.93 -6.86 -21.66
N HIS A 458 3.06 -7.43 -21.22
CA HIS A 458 3.16 -8.37 -20.10
C HIS A 458 4.13 -7.85 -19.02
N ALA A 459 3.76 -8.01 -17.75
CA ALA A 459 4.60 -7.57 -16.64
C ALA A 459 5.83 -8.46 -16.48
N ASP A 460 7.01 -7.90 -16.68
CA ASP A 460 8.32 -8.54 -16.47
C ASP A 460 9.07 -7.96 -15.25
N TYR A 461 8.55 -6.87 -14.67
CA TYR A 461 9.04 -6.24 -13.45
C TYR A 461 8.00 -6.27 -12.33
N LYS A 462 8.45 -6.58 -11.11
CA LYS A 462 7.63 -6.59 -9.90
C LYS A 462 8.40 -6.07 -8.69
N GLU A 463 7.80 -5.13 -7.96
CA GLU A 463 8.36 -4.58 -6.74
C GLU A 463 7.30 -4.34 -5.66
N ILE A 464 7.61 -4.68 -4.41
CA ILE A 464 6.78 -4.32 -3.25
C ILE A 464 7.20 -2.92 -2.80
N VAL A 465 6.40 -1.93 -3.17
CA VAL A 465 6.69 -0.51 -2.90
C VAL A 465 6.24 -0.08 -1.51
N LEU A 466 5.15 -0.65 -0.98
CA LEU A 466 4.74 -0.49 0.43
C LEU A 466 4.33 -1.83 1.02
N HIS A 467 4.61 -2.04 2.30
CA HIS A 467 4.35 -3.28 3.02
C HIS A 467 3.80 -3.00 4.41
N GLY A 468 2.86 -3.82 4.88
CA GLY A 468 2.36 -3.80 6.25
C GLY A 468 0.90 -3.38 6.42
N PHE A 469 0.11 -3.39 5.34
CA PHE A 469 -1.35 -3.27 5.44
C PHE A 469 -1.95 -4.52 6.10
N ASP A 470 -2.86 -4.34 7.06
CA ASP A 470 -3.50 -5.48 7.74
C ASP A 470 -4.44 -6.23 6.78
N SER A 471 -4.57 -7.55 6.94
CA SER A 471 -5.34 -8.46 6.08
C SER A 471 -6.62 -8.97 6.75
N ALA A 472 -7.09 -8.28 7.80
CA ALA A 472 -8.21 -8.70 8.63
C ALA A 472 -9.54 -8.90 7.87
N ASP A 473 -9.79 -8.20 6.77
CA ASP A 473 -11.04 -8.31 5.99
C ASP A 473 -10.81 -7.86 4.54
N SER A 474 -11.01 -8.75 3.56
CA SER A 474 -10.77 -8.44 2.14
C SER A 474 -11.73 -7.39 1.58
N HIS A 475 -12.92 -7.21 2.16
CA HIS A 475 -13.84 -6.12 1.77
C HIS A 475 -13.39 -4.76 2.25
N HIS A 476 -12.63 -4.71 3.34
CA HIS A 476 -12.19 -3.47 3.99
C HIS A 476 -10.73 -3.15 3.66
N SER A 477 -10.13 -3.91 2.74
CA SER A 477 -8.74 -3.82 2.33
C SER A 477 -8.42 -2.49 1.64
N ILE A 478 -7.12 -2.21 1.45
CA ILE A 478 -6.70 -1.06 0.66
C ILE A 478 -7.32 -1.11 -0.76
N SER A 479 -8.06 -0.07 -1.11
CA SER A 479 -8.87 -0.01 -2.34
C SER A 479 -9.15 1.44 -2.75
N ALA A 480 -9.96 1.62 -3.80
CA ALA A 480 -10.40 2.91 -4.33
C ALA A 480 -9.24 3.86 -4.62
N PHE A 481 -8.29 3.36 -5.40
CA PHE A 481 -7.11 4.13 -5.81
C PHE A 481 -7.50 5.31 -6.70
N THR A 482 -6.84 6.45 -6.50
CA THR A 482 -6.91 7.59 -7.40
C THR A 482 -5.70 8.51 -7.24
N TRP A 483 -5.27 9.17 -8.31
CA TRP A 483 -4.26 10.22 -8.24
C TRP A 483 -4.90 11.56 -7.85
N GLY A 484 -4.36 12.20 -6.81
CA GLY A 484 -4.59 13.61 -6.59
C GLY A 484 -3.92 14.45 -7.68
N PRO A 485 -4.38 15.68 -7.93
CA PRO A 485 -3.89 16.51 -9.03
C PRO A 485 -2.40 16.82 -8.91
N GLY A 486 -1.88 16.91 -7.69
CA GLY A 486 -0.45 17.09 -7.39
C GLY A 486 0.43 15.84 -7.54
N GLY A 487 -0.11 14.71 -7.99
CA GLY A 487 0.65 13.49 -8.23
C GLY A 487 0.95 12.64 -6.99
N GLY A 488 0.15 12.77 -5.92
CA GLY A 488 0.10 11.79 -4.84
C GLY A 488 -0.95 10.72 -5.14
N LEU A 489 -0.64 9.45 -4.86
CA LEU A 489 -1.56 8.33 -4.99
C LEU A 489 -2.34 8.15 -3.69
N TYR A 490 -3.67 8.18 -3.77
CA TYR A 490 -4.56 8.02 -2.63
C TYR A 490 -5.26 6.67 -2.69
N PHE A 491 -5.39 6.02 -1.55
CA PHE A 491 -6.09 4.75 -1.38
C PHE A 491 -6.49 4.58 0.08
N GLN A 492 -7.44 3.71 0.35
CA GLN A 492 -8.13 3.72 1.64
C GLN A 492 -8.47 2.32 2.13
N GLU A 493 -8.51 2.17 3.45
CA GLU A 493 -8.89 0.93 4.13
C GLU A 493 -10.04 1.20 5.12
N GLY A 494 -10.85 0.18 5.35
CA GLY A 494 -11.97 0.19 6.28
C GLY A 494 -11.61 -0.28 7.70
N THR A 495 -12.65 -0.44 8.52
CA THR A 495 -12.52 -0.89 9.92
C THR A 495 -11.90 -2.30 10.04
N PHE A 496 -11.58 -2.71 11.28
CA PHE A 496 -10.87 -3.94 11.67
C PHE A 496 -9.36 -3.94 11.43
N HIS A 497 -8.86 -3.15 10.49
CA HIS A 497 -7.45 -3.10 10.14
C HIS A 497 -6.60 -2.32 11.13
N HIS A 498 -5.41 -2.84 11.41
CA HIS A 498 -4.36 -2.21 12.22
C HIS A 498 -3.07 -2.13 11.39
N SER A 499 -3.12 -1.34 10.32
CA SER A 499 -2.04 -1.22 9.33
C SER A 499 -0.84 -0.43 9.86
N GLN A 500 0.35 -0.91 9.51
CA GLN A 500 1.63 -0.34 9.93
C GLN A 500 2.66 -0.46 8.81
N VAL A 501 3.07 0.66 8.22
CA VAL A 501 3.97 0.70 7.06
C VAL A 501 5.29 1.35 7.45
N GLU A 502 6.41 0.68 7.19
CA GLU A 502 7.75 1.28 7.34
C GLU A 502 8.08 2.15 6.12
N THR A 503 8.66 3.32 6.38
CA THR A 503 9.08 4.25 5.33
C THR A 503 10.48 4.80 5.65
N PRO A 504 11.20 5.36 4.66
CA PRO A 504 12.47 6.05 4.91
C PRO A 504 12.37 7.20 5.91
N TYR A 505 11.15 7.66 6.19
CA TYR A 505 10.80 8.77 7.08
C TYR A 505 10.20 8.32 8.42
N GLY A 506 10.13 7.01 8.66
CA GLY A 506 9.58 6.42 9.88
C GLY A 506 8.28 5.66 9.67
N PRO A 507 7.81 4.93 10.71
CA PRO A 507 6.61 4.12 10.61
C PRO A 507 5.34 4.97 10.50
N GLN A 508 4.46 4.62 9.55
CA GLN A 508 3.12 5.19 9.40
C GLN A 508 2.09 4.18 9.89
N ARG A 509 1.22 4.60 10.83
CA ARG A 509 0.28 3.69 11.49
C ARG A 509 -1.13 4.25 11.47
N VAL A 510 -2.08 3.36 11.23
CA VAL A 510 -3.49 3.67 11.38
C VAL A 510 -4.21 2.47 11.98
N LYS A 511 -5.21 2.75 12.82
CA LYS A 511 -6.03 1.75 13.48
C LYS A 511 -7.47 1.97 13.08
N ASN A 512 -8.21 0.94 12.70
CA ASN A 512 -9.62 1.00 12.32
C ASN A 512 -9.90 2.07 11.28
N ALA A 513 -9.50 1.79 10.03
CA ALA A 513 -9.76 2.59 8.83
C ALA A 513 -8.92 3.85 8.65
N GLY A 514 -8.68 4.24 7.41
CA GLY A 514 -7.99 5.48 7.07
C GLY A 514 -7.79 5.64 5.58
N ILE A 515 -7.35 6.84 5.18
CA ILE A 515 -6.91 7.13 3.83
C ILE A 515 -5.40 7.35 3.87
N PHE A 516 -4.69 6.66 3.00
CA PHE A 516 -3.27 6.83 2.78
C PHE A 516 -3.03 7.75 1.59
N ARG A 517 -1.90 8.44 1.62
CA ARG A 517 -1.36 9.18 0.48
C ARG A 517 0.11 8.81 0.32
N TYR A 518 0.45 8.28 -0.84
CA TYR A 518 1.79 7.85 -1.22
C TYR A 518 2.34 8.70 -2.37
N GLU A 519 3.59 9.14 -2.26
CA GLU A 519 4.33 9.86 -3.29
C GLU A 519 5.48 8.99 -3.82
N PRO A 520 5.32 8.27 -4.95
CA PRO A 520 6.34 7.32 -5.41
C PRO A 520 7.70 7.94 -5.74
N ARG A 521 7.73 9.21 -6.17
CA ARG A 521 8.99 9.91 -6.48
C ARG A 521 9.85 10.13 -5.24
N THR A 522 9.23 10.47 -4.12
CA THR A 522 9.89 10.85 -2.85
C THR A 522 9.84 9.73 -1.81
N GLU A 523 9.10 8.66 -2.07
CA GLU A 523 8.79 7.55 -1.15
C GLU A 523 8.04 8.00 0.13
N LYS A 524 7.50 9.23 0.14
CA LYS A 524 6.73 9.76 1.27
C LYS A 524 5.36 9.09 1.33
N THR A 525 5.07 8.41 2.42
CA THR A 525 3.72 7.91 2.75
C THR A 525 3.21 8.64 3.97
N SER A 526 1.93 9.04 3.95
CA SER A 526 1.25 9.67 5.08
C SER A 526 -0.14 9.12 5.27
N ILE A 527 -0.64 9.12 6.50
CA ILE A 527 -2.06 8.94 6.79
C ILE A 527 -2.77 10.25 6.44
N PHE A 528 -3.32 10.35 5.23
CA PHE A 528 -4.02 11.55 4.77
C PHE A 528 -5.26 11.85 5.61
N VAL A 529 -5.98 10.80 6.02
CA VAL A 529 -7.12 10.90 6.94
C VAL A 529 -7.11 9.73 7.91
N SER A 530 -7.03 10.02 9.21
CA SER A 530 -7.30 9.05 10.28
C SER A 530 -8.73 9.24 10.78
N TYR A 531 -9.68 8.48 10.24
CA TYR A 531 -11.11 8.58 10.57
C TYR A 531 -11.72 7.19 10.76
N SER A 532 -12.84 7.11 11.49
CA SER A 532 -13.51 5.84 11.80
C SER A 532 -14.48 5.42 10.69
N TYR A 533 -13.98 5.23 9.46
CA TYR A 533 -14.81 4.73 8.37
C TYR A 533 -15.27 3.30 8.64
N ALA A 534 -16.42 2.95 8.08
CA ALA A 534 -16.79 1.55 8.01
C ALA A 534 -16.01 0.85 6.88
N ASN A 535 -16.25 1.22 5.63
CA ASN A 535 -15.61 0.63 4.46
C ASN A 535 -15.57 1.63 3.28
N PRO A 536 -14.55 2.48 3.16
CA PRO A 536 -14.51 3.52 2.13
C PRO A 536 -14.12 2.95 0.76
N TRP A 537 -15.02 3.02 -0.24
CA TRP A 537 -14.88 2.44 -1.59
C TRP A 537 -15.10 3.45 -2.72
N GLY A 538 -14.98 4.74 -2.43
CA GLY A 538 -14.94 5.78 -3.46
C GLY A 538 -14.09 6.95 -3.01
N HIS A 539 -13.28 7.47 -3.94
CA HIS A 539 -12.50 8.68 -3.75
C HIS A 539 -12.34 9.39 -5.10
N VAL A 540 -12.79 10.64 -5.19
CA VAL A 540 -12.66 11.44 -6.42
C VAL A 540 -12.26 12.88 -6.11
N PHE A 541 -11.53 13.49 -7.04
CA PHE A 541 -11.18 14.90 -7.01
C PHE A 541 -12.02 15.69 -8.02
N ASP A 542 -12.51 16.87 -7.63
CA ASP A 542 -13.12 17.80 -8.57
C ASP A 542 -12.06 18.53 -9.42
N ARG A 543 -12.54 19.32 -10.38
CA ARG A 543 -11.71 20.15 -11.28
C ARG A 543 -10.71 21.04 -10.56
N TRP A 544 -11.01 21.50 -9.35
CA TRP A 544 -10.16 22.40 -8.54
C TRP A 544 -9.37 21.65 -7.46
N GLY A 545 -9.41 20.32 -7.49
CA GLY A 545 -8.68 19.44 -6.60
C GLY A 545 -9.33 19.26 -5.22
N GLN A 546 -10.58 19.65 -4.99
CA GLN A 546 -11.30 19.27 -3.78
C GLN A 546 -11.62 17.77 -3.81
N ASN A 547 -11.52 17.08 -2.68
CA ASN A 547 -11.62 15.62 -2.64
C ASN A 547 -12.85 15.13 -1.85
N PHE A 548 -13.46 14.06 -2.34
CA PHE A 548 -14.73 13.51 -1.85
C PHE A 548 -14.58 12.01 -1.63
N VAL A 549 -15.10 11.53 -0.50
CA VAL A 549 -14.91 10.15 -0.04
C VAL A 549 -16.27 9.48 0.19
N ALA A 550 -16.49 8.31 -0.39
CA ALA A 550 -17.68 7.49 -0.22
C ALA A 550 -17.41 6.28 0.69
N ASP A 551 -18.08 6.23 1.84
CA ASP A 551 -18.06 5.13 2.81
C ASP A 551 -19.24 4.19 2.60
N ALA A 552 -18.93 3.03 2.01
CA ALA A 552 -19.86 2.06 1.45
C ALA A 552 -20.90 1.60 2.46
N SER A 553 -20.46 1.00 3.57
CA SER A 553 -21.33 0.26 4.49
C SER A 553 -22.45 1.12 5.08
N GLY A 554 -22.13 2.36 5.43
CA GLY A 554 -23.08 3.33 5.99
C GLY A 554 -23.85 4.14 4.93
N GLY A 555 -23.37 4.15 3.69
CA GLY A 555 -23.77 5.08 2.62
C GLY A 555 -23.38 6.53 2.96
N ALA A 556 -22.29 6.72 3.69
CA ALA A 556 -21.82 8.03 4.14
C ALA A 556 -20.90 8.65 3.09
N ASN A 557 -20.95 9.96 2.92
CA ASN A 557 -20.20 10.66 1.88
C ASN A 557 -19.67 11.98 2.45
N TYR A 558 -18.35 12.14 2.42
CA TYR A 558 -17.62 13.14 3.19
C TYR A 558 -16.79 14.06 2.29
N PHE A 559 -16.67 15.33 2.66
CA PHE A 559 -15.78 16.29 2.02
C PHE A 559 -14.38 16.22 2.64
N GLY A 560 -13.43 15.57 1.97
CA GLY A 560 -12.13 15.15 2.52
C GLY A 560 -11.22 16.26 3.03
N THR A 561 -11.24 17.44 2.41
CA THR A 561 -10.43 18.59 2.86
C THR A 561 -10.71 18.97 4.31
N ALA A 562 -11.98 18.93 4.74
CA ALA A 562 -12.38 19.42 6.06
C ALA A 562 -11.89 18.57 7.25
N TYR A 563 -11.41 17.33 7.00
CA TYR A 563 -11.02 16.37 8.04
C TYR A 563 -9.77 15.56 7.65
N SER A 564 -8.87 16.19 6.90
CA SER A 564 -7.56 15.64 6.50
C SER A 564 -6.41 16.45 7.11
N GLY A 565 -6.65 17.01 8.30
CA GLY A 565 -5.60 17.56 9.14
C GLY A 565 -4.71 16.44 9.69
N ASP A 566 -3.50 16.79 10.10
CA ASP A 566 -2.58 15.83 10.69
C ASP A 566 -3.06 15.38 12.07
N LEU A 567 -2.84 14.11 12.41
CA LEU A 567 -3.17 13.54 13.71
C LEU A 567 -2.10 12.54 14.15
N ASP A 568 -1.61 12.70 15.37
CA ASP A 568 -0.72 11.70 15.97
C ASP A 568 -1.46 10.39 16.27
N TYR A 569 -0.87 9.26 15.86
CA TYR A 569 -1.39 7.93 16.17
C TYR A 569 -1.51 7.72 17.69
N PRO A 570 -2.59 7.10 18.22
CA PRO A 570 -3.68 6.42 17.50
C PRO A 570 -4.95 7.27 17.35
N ARG A 571 -4.85 8.60 17.39
CA ARG A 571 -6.05 9.46 17.37
C ARG A 571 -6.83 9.33 16.06
N LYS A 572 -8.10 9.68 16.18
CA LYS A 572 -9.09 9.69 15.10
C LYS A 572 -9.80 11.02 15.08
N HIS A 573 -10.07 11.50 13.88
CA HIS A 573 -10.93 12.63 13.68
C HIS A 573 -12.34 12.37 14.23
N ALA A 574 -12.95 13.39 14.83
CA ALA A 574 -14.33 13.33 15.31
C ALA A 574 -15.33 13.15 14.15
N GLY A 575 -16.55 12.68 14.42
CA GLY A 575 -17.56 12.47 13.37
C GLY A 575 -17.90 13.75 12.59
N MET A 576 -18.04 13.64 11.27
CA MET A 576 -18.36 14.78 10.38
C MET A 576 -19.73 14.61 9.67
N LYS A 577 -20.41 15.72 9.36
CA LYS A 577 -21.62 15.72 8.53
C LYS A 577 -21.34 15.18 7.12
N HIS A 578 -22.34 14.55 6.52
CA HIS A 578 -22.29 14.17 5.11
C HIS A 578 -22.60 15.39 4.23
N PHE A 579 -21.92 15.52 3.10
CA PHE A 579 -22.22 16.62 2.17
C PHE A 579 -23.48 16.35 1.33
N LEU A 580 -23.87 15.08 1.12
CA LEU A 580 -25.07 14.73 0.36
C LEU A 580 -26.20 14.16 1.23
N LYS A 581 -27.43 14.29 0.73
CA LYS A 581 -28.60 13.61 1.30
C LYS A 581 -28.59 12.13 0.93
N LYS A 582 -28.18 11.27 1.87
CA LYS A 582 -28.13 9.81 1.67
C LYS A 582 -29.46 9.25 1.14
N GLN A 583 -29.39 8.44 0.08
CA GLN A 583 -30.55 7.72 -0.49
C GLN A 583 -30.47 6.22 -0.20
N TRP A 584 -29.32 5.59 -0.45
CA TRP A 584 -29.13 4.14 -0.37
C TRP A 584 -27.83 3.74 0.33
N ARG A 585 -27.72 2.44 0.65
CA ARG A 585 -26.51 1.77 1.11
C ARG A 585 -26.56 0.27 0.73
N PRO A 586 -25.41 -0.40 0.58
CA PRO A 586 -24.07 0.16 0.56
C PRO A 586 -23.72 0.75 -0.81
N THR A 587 -22.92 1.82 -0.77
CA THR A 587 -22.43 2.54 -1.96
C THR A 587 -21.04 2.01 -2.37
N ALA A 588 -20.61 2.23 -3.60
CA ALA A 588 -19.26 1.88 -4.08
C ALA A 588 -18.95 2.73 -5.31
N GLY A 589 -17.68 3.11 -5.54
CA GLY A 589 -17.29 3.95 -6.66
C GLY A 589 -17.93 5.36 -6.64
N CYS A 590 -17.17 6.38 -7.02
CA CYS A 590 -17.75 7.71 -7.22
C CYS A 590 -17.01 8.49 -8.29
N GLU A 591 -17.72 9.36 -9.00
CA GLU A 591 -17.19 10.13 -10.11
C GLU A 591 -17.95 11.46 -10.27
N PHE A 592 -17.33 12.48 -10.86
CA PHE A 592 -18.03 13.68 -11.32
C PHE A 592 -18.31 13.61 -12.82
N VAL A 593 -19.49 14.07 -13.23
CA VAL A 593 -19.80 14.26 -14.66
C VAL A 593 -18.90 15.36 -15.23
N SER A 594 -17.89 14.96 -16.00
CA SER A 594 -16.94 15.84 -16.69
C SER A 594 -16.68 15.33 -18.10
N SER A 595 -17.72 15.39 -18.93
CA SER A 595 -17.68 14.89 -20.31
C SER A 595 -18.67 15.64 -21.18
N ARG A 596 -18.17 16.26 -22.27
CA ARG A 596 -19.05 16.92 -23.25
C ARG A 596 -19.94 15.94 -24.03
N GLN A 597 -19.71 14.64 -23.92
CA GLN A 597 -20.61 13.60 -24.43
C GLN A 597 -21.95 13.63 -23.68
N PHE A 598 -21.95 14.02 -22.39
CA PHE A 598 -23.14 14.10 -21.55
C PHE A 598 -23.82 15.48 -21.67
N PRO A 599 -25.10 15.62 -21.27
CA PRO A 599 -25.81 16.90 -21.28
C PRO A 599 -25.11 17.99 -20.45
N ASP A 600 -25.28 19.25 -20.85
CA ASP A 600 -24.59 20.39 -20.21
C ASP A 600 -25.11 20.63 -18.78
N GLU A 601 -26.39 20.38 -18.55
CA GLU A 601 -27.07 20.53 -17.27
C GLU A 601 -26.64 19.51 -16.20
N LEU A 602 -25.96 18.43 -16.61
CA LEU A 602 -25.46 17.40 -15.70
C LEU A 602 -23.99 17.60 -15.31
N GLN A 603 -23.27 18.50 -15.99
CA GLN A 603 -21.85 18.71 -15.71
C GLN A 603 -21.62 19.13 -14.25
N GLY A 604 -20.66 18.48 -13.59
CA GLY A 604 -20.38 18.67 -12.17
C GLY A 604 -21.33 17.93 -11.21
N ASN A 605 -22.29 17.15 -11.71
CA ASN A 605 -23.05 16.24 -10.84
C ASN A 605 -22.15 15.13 -10.30
N TYR A 606 -22.39 14.73 -9.05
CA TYR A 606 -21.69 13.64 -8.39
C TYR A 606 -22.46 12.33 -8.62
N LEU A 607 -21.75 11.33 -9.14
CA LEU A 607 -22.21 9.97 -9.40
C LEU A 607 -21.73 9.04 -8.29
N LEU A 608 -22.59 8.09 -7.91
CA LEU A 608 -22.31 7.16 -6.81
C LEU A 608 -22.98 5.81 -7.10
N ASN A 609 -22.21 4.73 -7.23
CA ASN A 609 -22.85 3.42 -7.41
C ASN A 609 -23.45 2.94 -6.08
N ASN A 610 -24.49 2.12 -6.20
CA ASN A 610 -25.01 1.34 -5.08
C ASN A 610 -25.20 -0.10 -5.56
N CYS A 611 -24.78 -1.05 -4.72
CA CYS A 611 -24.72 -2.46 -5.10
C CYS A 611 -25.73 -3.34 -4.36
N ILE A 612 -26.44 -2.89 -3.33
CA ILE A 612 -27.51 -3.68 -2.66
C ILE A 612 -28.76 -2.83 -2.42
N GLY A 613 -29.93 -3.37 -2.74
CA GLY A 613 -31.23 -2.70 -2.57
C GLY A 613 -31.58 -1.83 -3.78
N PHE A 614 -30.71 -0.90 -4.14
CA PHE A 614 -30.73 -0.19 -5.43
C PHE A 614 -29.56 -0.67 -6.26
N HIS A 615 -29.79 -1.22 -7.44
CA HIS A 615 -28.72 -1.73 -8.31
C HIS A 615 -28.50 -0.73 -9.44
N GLY A 616 -27.51 0.16 -9.31
CA GLY A 616 -27.41 1.29 -10.24
C GLY A 616 -26.44 2.39 -9.85
N VAL A 617 -26.51 3.47 -10.62
CA VAL A 617 -25.71 4.70 -10.47
C VAL A 617 -26.64 5.83 -10.02
N LEU A 618 -26.48 6.26 -8.77
CA LEU A 618 -27.17 7.44 -8.22
C LEU A 618 -26.52 8.72 -8.73
N GLN A 619 -27.27 9.81 -8.73
CA GLN A 619 -26.80 11.11 -9.20
C GLN A 619 -27.23 12.23 -8.24
N TYR A 620 -26.33 13.18 -8.02
CA TYR A 620 -26.52 14.30 -7.10
C TYR A 620 -26.07 15.63 -7.73
N LYS A 621 -26.89 16.66 -7.60
CA LYS A 621 -26.53 18.02 -8.00
C LYS A 621 -25.77 18.70 -6.89
N MET A 622 -24.53 19.11 -7.17
CA MET A 622 -23.63 19.76 -6.22
C MET A 622 -23.95 21.25 -6.06
N LYS A 623 -23.68 21.79 -4.86
CA LYS A 623 -23.70 23.22 -4.57
C LYS A 623 -22.66 23.57 -3.50
N ASP A 624 -22.14 24.79 -3.57
CA ASP A 624 -21.31 25.36 -2.51
C ASP A 624 -22.14 25.54 -1.22
N ASP A 625 -21.53 25.26 -0.06
CA ASP A 625 -22.09 25.45 1.28
C ASP A 625 -21.02 26.02 2.21
N GLY A 626 -20.85 27.35 2.18
CA GLY A 626 -19.77 28.05 2.89
C GLY A 626 -18.40 27.63 2.37
N SER A 627 -17.51 27.19 3.27
CA SER A 627 -16.21 26.61 2.94
C SER A 627 -16.30 25.21 2.31
N GLY A 628 -17.42 24.50 2.47
CA GLY A 628 -17.60 23.14 1.97
C GLY A 628 -18.68 23.02 0.90
N PHE A 629 -19.40 21.89 0.94
CA PHE A 629 -20.35 21.49 -0.09
C PHE A 629 -21.63 20.90 0.49
N ALA A 630 -22.69 20.97 -0.32
CA ALA A 630 -23.92 20.22 -0.17
C ALA A 630 -24.33 19.58 -1.50
N ALA A 631 -25.11 18.51 -1.48
CA ALA A 631 -25.65 17.90 -2.70
C ALA A 631 -27.04 17.30 -2.52
N ASP A 632 -27.91 17.55 -3.50
CA ASP A 632 -29.29 17.09 -3.53
C ASP A 632 -29.47 15.97 -4.58
N PRO A 633 -30.21 14.89 -4.27
CA PRO A 633 -30.44 13.81 -5.21
C PRO A 633 -31.27 14.31 -6.39
N VAL A 634 -30.89 13.88 -7.59
CA VAL A 634 -31.66 14.04 -8.82
C VAL A 634 -31.99 12.67 -9.39
N GLU A 635 -32.58 12.61 -10.59
CA GLU A 635 -32.88 11.35 -11.25
C GLU A 635 -31.61 10.47 -11.38
N PRO A 636 -31.63 9.21 -10.91
CA PRO A 636 -30.50 8.29 -11.06
C PRO A 636 -30.13 8.09 -12.53
N LEU A 637 -28.84 7.90 -12.81
CA LEU A 637 -28.35 7.73 -14.19
C LEU A 637 -28.62 6.33 -14.73
N VAL A 638 -28.48 5.31 -13.88
CA VAL A 638 -28.73 3.91 -14.23
C VAL A 638 -29.45 3.24 -13.09
N LYS A 639 -30.45 2.43 -13.40
CA LYS A 639 -31.11 1.50 -12.48
C LYS A 639 -31.29 0.15 -13.16
N SER A 640 -31.13 -0.94 -12.44
CA SER A 640 -31.39 -2.29 -12.93
C SER A 640 -32.38 -3.02 -12.04
N THR A 641 -33.21 -3.87 -12.65
CA THR A 641 -34.01 -4.86 -11.93
C THR A 641 -33.28 -6.20 -11.74
N ASP A 642 -32.12 -6.36 -12.37
CA ASP A 642 -31.26 -7.53 -12.19
C ASP A 642 -30.55 -7.45 -10.84
N THR A 643 -30.90 -8.35 -9.91
CA THR A 643 -30.31 -8.36 -8.58
C THR A 643 -28.86 -8.85 -8.53
N ASN A 644 -28.36 -9.42 -9.63
CA ASN A 644 -26.97 -9.84 -9.78
C ASN A 644 -26.06 -8.67 -10.20
N PHE A 645 -26.62 -7.62 -10.80
CA PHE A 645 -25.86 -6.42 -11.20
C PHE A 645 -25.34 -5.68 -9.97
N ARG A 646 -24.02 -5.66 -9.77
CA ARG A 646 -23.35 -5.04 -8.63
C ARG A 646 -22.32 -4.02 -9.13
N PRO A 647 -22.74 -2.78 -9.43
CA PRO A 647 -21.80 -1.76 -9.86
C PRO A 647 -20.88 -1.36 -8.70
N VAL A 648 -19.57 -1.52 -8.88
CA VAL A 648 -18.58 -1.27 -7.81
C VAL A 648 -17.56 -0.18 -8.16
N ASP A 649 -17.40 0.14 -9.44
CA ASP A 649 -16.50 1.20 -9.90
C ASP A 649 -17.03 1.87 -11.18
N LEU A 650 -16.62 3.11 -11.44
CA LEU A 650 -17.03 3.90 -12.60
C LEU A 650 -15.99 4.97 -12.98
N GLN A 651 -15.79 5.18 -14.28
CA GLN A 651 -14.88 6.19 -14.81
C GLN A 651 -15.29 6.61 -16.23
N PHE A 652 -15.07 7.88 -16.59
CA PHE A 652 -15.20 8.34 -17.98
C PHE A 652 -14.02 7.87 -18.86
N GLY A 653 -14.34 7.30 -20.02
CA GLY A 653 -13.37 6.82 -21.01
C GLY A 653 -12.88 7.88 -21.99
N PRO A 654 -11.92 7.54 -22.88
CA PRO A 654 -11.38 8.45 -23.90
C PRO A 654 -12.40 8.95 -24.93
N ASP A 655 -13.47 8.20 -25.14
CA ASP A 655 -14.60 8.54 -26.01
C ASP A 655 -15.66 9.42 -25.33
N GLY A 656 -15.44 9.78 -24.06
CA GLY A 656 -16.36 10.55 -23.23
C GLY A 656 -17.55 9.75 -22.68
N ALA A 657 -17.64 8.44 -22.94
CA ALA A 657 -18.66 7.58 -22.35
C ALA A 657 -18.31 7.26 -20.88
N LEU A 658 -19.33 6.90 -20.08
CA LEU A 658 -19.13 6.42 -18.71
C LEU A 658 -19.06 4.89 -18.72
N TYR A 659 -17.99 4.32 -18.16
CA TYR A 659 -17.81 2.88 -18.02
C TYR A 659 -18.12 2.45 -16.59
N LEU A 660 -18.73 1.29 -16.41
CA LEU A 660 -19.15 0.74 -15.12
C LEU A 660 -18.62 -0.70 -14.98
N ILE A 661 -17.92 -1.00 -13.89
CA ILE A 661 -17.66 -2.39 -13.50
C ILE A 661 -18.91 -2.95 -12.85
N ASP A 662 -19.40 -4.05 -13.39
CA ASP A 662 -20.33 -4.95 -12.74
C ASP A 662 -19.56 -6.15 -12.18
N TRP A 663 -19.36 -6.16 -10.87
CA TRP A 663 -18.74 -7.27 -10.15
C TRP A 663 -19.52 -8.58 -10.38
N PHE A 664 -20.82 -8.49 -10.65
CA PHE A 664 -21.76 -9.59 -10.89
C PHE A 664 -21.69 -10.69 -9.81
N ASN A 665 -22.42 -10.53 -8.71
CA ASN A 665 -22.46 -11.60 -7.70
C ASN A 665 -23.82 -11.72 -6.99
N PRO A 666 -24.42 -12.91 -7.01
CA PRO A 666 -25.64 -13.18 -6.26
C PRO A 666 -25.44 -13.11 -4.74
N LEU A 667 -24.27 -13.55 -4.23
CA LEU A 667 -23.96 -13.66 -2.80
C LEU A 667 -22.76 -12.81 -2.41
N VAL A 668 -23.01 -11.58 -1.97
CA VAL A 668 -21.95 -10.62 -1.63
C VAL A 668 -21.54 -10.66 -0.15
N GLY A 669 -22.47 -10.78 0.80
CA GLY A 669 -22.17 -10.60 2.22
C GLY A 669 -21.51 -11.80 2.92
N HIS A 670 -20.48 -11.56 3.74
CA HIS A 670 -19.77 -12.60 4.51
C HIS A 670 -20.44 -12.95 5.87
N MET A 671 -21.30 -12.06 6.39
CA MET A 671 -22.06 -12.33 7.62
C MET A 671 -23.37 -13.07 7.34
N GLN A 672 -23.94 -12.85 6.16
CA GLN A 672 -25.20 -13.45 5.75
C GLN A 672 -25.00 -14.85 5.17
N HIS A 673 -23.83 -15.11 4.57
CA HIS A 673 -23.50 -16.38 3.91
C HIS A 673 -22.07 -16.78 4.23
N SER A 674 -21.83 -18.08 4.39
CA SER A 674 -20.48 -18.61 4.56
C SER A 674 -19.55 -18.11 3.45
N ILE A 675 -18.31 -17.78 3.78
CA ILE A 675 -17.22 -17.52 2.82
C ILE A 675 -17.04 -18.71 1.86
N ARG A 676 -17.42 -19.91 2.30
CA ARG A 676 -17.37 -21.16 1.53
C ARG A 676 -18.75 -21.66 1.07
N ASP A 677 -19.76 -20.79 1.01
CA ASP A 677 -21.07 -21.18 0.46
C ASP A 677 -20.91 -21.62 -1.00
N PRO A 678 -21.41 -22.81 -1.40
CA PRO A 678 -21.21 -23.35 -2.74
C PRO A 678 -21.92 -22.55 -3.85
N ASN A 679 -22.83 -21.62 -3.51
CA ASN A 679 -23.52 -20.78 -4.48
C ASN A 679 -22.85 -19.40 -4.68
N ARG A 680 -21.67 -19.15 -4.08
CA ARG A 680 -20.91 -17.94 -4.39
C ARG A 680 -20.40 -18.01 -5.82
N ASP A 681 -20.62 -16.92 -6.56
CA ASP A 681 -20.09 -16.83 -7.91
C ASP A 681 -18.62 -16.42 -7.91
N ALA A 682 -17.85 -17.08 -8.78
CA ALA A 682 -16.44 -16.82 -8.99
C ALA A 682 -16.07 -16.80 -10.49
N GLN A 683 -17.06 -16.69 -11.38
CA GLN A 683 -16.88 -16.94 -12.82
C GLN A 683 -17.38 -15.81 -13.70
N HIS A 684 -18.23 -14.92 -13.20
CA HIS A 684 -18.87 -13.88 -14.00
C HIS A 684 -18.34 -12.49 -13.66
N GLY A 685 -18.50 -11.56 -14.59
CA GLY A 685 -17.97 -10.21 -14.46
C GLY A 685 -18.14 -9.44 -15.75
N ARG A 686 -18.63 -8.20 -15.65
CA ARG A 686 -19.02 -7.41 -16.82
C ARG A 686 -18.56 -5.98 -16.74
N ILE A 687 -18.40 -5.38 -17.90
CA ILE A 687 -18.17 -3.95 -18.04
C ILE A 687 -19.26 -3.40 -18.96
N TRP A 688 -19.94 -2.37 -18.48
CA TRP A 688 -21.00 -1.68 -19.20
C TRP A 688 -20.53 -0.28 -19.61
N ARG A 689 -21.03 0.21 -20.74
CA ARG A 689 -20.72 1.53 -21.28
C ARG A 689 -22.02 2.33 -21.45
N VAL A 690 -22.05 3.54 -20.90
CA VAL A 690 -23.19 4.46 -20.92
C VAL A 690 -22.87 5.68 -21.76
N THR A 691 -23.73 5.97 -22.72
CA THR A 691 -23.59 7.09 -23.67
C THR A 691 -24.87 7.91 -23.75
N TYR A 692 -24.76 9.19 -24.08
CA TYR A 692 -25.89 10.04 -24.44
C TYR A 692 -26.06 10.15 -25.96
N SER A 693 -27.18 9.70 -26.51
CA SER A 693 -27.39 9.55 -27.97
C SER A 693 -27.59 10.87 -28.73
N LYS A 694 -27.87 11.98 -28.03
CA LYS A 694 -28.08 13.29 -28.67
C LYS A 694 -26.78 14.09 -28.84
N LYS A 695 -25.62 13.56 -28.44
CA LYS A 695 -24.30 14.17 -28.63
C LYS A 695 -23.30 13.15 -29.19
N PRO A 696 -22.37 13.56 -30.05
CA PRO A 696 -21.36 12.65 -30.59
C PRO A 696 -20.41 12.19 -29.48
N LEU A 697 -19.83 11.00 -29.67
CA LEU A 697 -18.67 10.55 -28.89
C LEU A 697 -17.50 11.53 -29.10
N LEU A 698 -16.65 11.62 -28.08
CA LEU A 698 -15.41 12.37 -28.14
C LEU A 698 -14.36 11.59 -28.93
N LYS A 699 -13.43 12.31 -29.53
CA LYS A 699 -12.26 11.70 -30.17
C LYS A 699 -11.20 11.42 -29.12
N ASP A 700 -10.49 10.32 -29.28
CA ASP A 700 -9.32 10.03 -28.47
C ASP A 700 -8.32 11.20 -28.56
N PRO A 701 -7.88 11.77 -27.42
CA PRO A 701 -6.91 12.87 -27.38
C PRO A 701 -5.48 12.51 -27.83
N ASN A 702 -5.18 11.24 -28.13
CA ASN A 702 -3.86 10.74 -28.53
C ASN A 702 -2.74 11.08 -27.51
N ILE A 703 -2.96 10.72 -26.23
CA ILE A 703 -2.04 11.08 -25.14
C ILE A 703 -0.70 10.35 -25.25
N ALA A 704 -0.72 9.03 -25.49
CA ALA A 704 0.49 8.20 -25.45
C ALA A 704 1.61 8.70 -26.40
N ASP A 705 1.24 9.07 -27.62
CA ASP A 705 2.20 9.44 -28.67
C ASP A 705 2.45 10.97 -28.75
N ALA A 706 1.75 11.76 -27.94
CA ALA A 706 1.89 13.22 -27.95
C ALA A 706 3.27 13.68 -27.44
N SER A 707 3.78 14.74 -28.08
CA SER A 707 4.95 15.47 -27.60
C SER A 707 4.64 16.23 -26.30
N ILE A 708 5.67 16.63 -25.55
CA ILE A 708 5.48 17.39 -24.30
C ILE A 708 4.64 18.67 -24.53
N PRO A 709 4.89 19.51 -25.55
CA PRO A 709 4.04 20.68 -25.82
C PRO A 709 2.57 20.33 -26.13
N GLU A 710 2.32 19.26 -26.87
CA GLU A 710 0.96 18.79 -27.18
C GLU A 710 0.25 18.28 -25.91
N LEU A 711 0.95 17.52 -25.06
CA LEU A 711 0.44 17.11 -23.75
C LEU A 711 0.07 18.31 -22.88
N LEU A 712 0.94 19.32 -22.81
CA LEU A 712 0.66 20.54 -22.06
C LEU A 712 -0.57 21.28 -22.60
N ASP A 713 -0.78 21.30 -23.92
CA ASP A 713 -2.00 21.89 -24.50
C ASP A 713 -3.26 21.05 -24.20
N LEU A 714 -3.15 19.72 -24.12
CA LEU A 714 -4.25 18.86 -23.67
C LEU A 714 -4.68 19.14 -22.22
N LEU A 715 -3.82 19.75 -21.39
CA LEU A 715 -4.24 20.29 -20.09
C LEU A 715 -5.25 21.45 -20.20
N LYS A 716 -5.63 21.93 -21.39
CA LYS A 716 -6.73 22.90 -21.56
C LYS A 716 -8.08 22.23 -21.82
N THR A 717 -8.10 20.92 -22.03
CA THR A 717 -9.30 20.14 -22.38
C THR A 717 -10.41 20.29 -21.34
N TYR A 718 -11.68 20.13 -21.73
CA TYR A 718 -12.78 20.23 -20.78
C TYR A 718 -12.84 19.00 -19.86
N GLU A 719 -12.65 17.81 -20.42
CA GLU A 719 -12.74 16.52 -19.74
C GLU A 719 -11.65 16.34 -18.67
N ASP A 720 -12.03 16.20 -17.41
CA ASP A 720 -11.07 16.07 -16.30
C ASP A 720 -10.28 14.76 -16.39
N GLN A 721 -10.86 13.68 -16.92
CA GLN A 721 -10.17 12.39 -17.14
C GLN A 721 -9.10 12.45 -18.24
N VAL A 722 -9.16 13.44 -19.15
CA VAL A 722 -8.07 13.72 -20.10
C VAL A 722 -6.91 14.37 -19.35
N ARG A 723 -7.18 15.43 -18.58
CA ARG A 723 -6.18 16.12 -17.75
C ARG A 723 -5.50 15.17 -16.76
N TYR A 724 -6.28 14.29 -16.14
CA TYR A 724 -5.81 13.25 -15.23
C TYR A 724 -4.74 12.36 -15.86
N ARG A 725 -5.03 11.79 -17.04
CA ARG A 725 -4.09 10.94 -17.78
C ARG A 725 -2.90 11.72 -18.34
N VAL A 726 -3.10 12.96 -18.79
CA VAL A 726 -2.00 13.83 -19.25
C VAL A 726 -1.01 14.13 -18.13
N ARG A 727 -1.48 14.45 -16.91
CA ARG A 727 -0.57 14.66 -15.76
C ARG A 727 0.24 13.40 -15.45
N ARG A 728 -0.38 12.22 -15.52
CA ARG A 728 0.32 10.93 -15.35
C ARG A 728 1.35 10.68 -16.45
N GLU A 729 1.02 10.99 -17.70
CA GLU A 729 1.92 10.85 -18.84
C GLU A 729 3.13 11.81 -18.73
N LEU A 730 2.91 13.06 -18.36
CA LEU A 730 4.00 14.04 -18.18
C LEU A 730 5.01 13.59 -17.10
N ARG A 731 4.57 12.85 -16.08
CA ARG A 731 5.44 12.37 -14.98
C ARG A 731 6.49 11.35 -15.41
N VAL A 732 6.23 10.60 -16.49
CA VAL A 732 7.17 9.60 -17.03
C VAL A 732 8.15 10.18 -18.04
N ARG A 733 7.96 11.43 -18.47
CA ARG A 733 8.89 12.14 -19.35
C ARG A 733 10.06 12.71 -18.54
N ASP A 734 11.12 13.11 -19.25
CA ASP A 734 12.27 13.78 -18.61
C ASP A 734 11.81 15.05 -17.90
N THR A 735 12.15 15.16 -16.61
CA THR A 735 11.66 16.24 -15.75
C THR A 735 12.12 17.61 -16.23
N ASN A 736 13.37 17.74 -16.68
CA ASN A 736 13.89 19.03 -17.14
C ASN A 736 13.20 19.48 -18.44
N GLN A 737 13.04 18.55 -19.38
CA GLN A 737 12.32 18.83 -20.64
C GLN A 737 10.86 19.24 -20.39
N VAL A 738 10.17 18.59 -19.45
CA VAL A 738 8.80 18.97 -19.10
C VAL A 738 8.76 20.35 -18.48
N ILE A 739 9.63 20.67 -17.53
CA ILE A 739 9.66 21.99 -16.87
C ILE A 739 9.99 23.11 -17.86
N ASP A 740 10.95 22.90 -18.77
CA ASP A 740 11.30 23.88 -19.80
C ASP A 740 10.13 24.17 -20.73
N ALA A 741 9.47 23.12 -21.24
CA ALA A 741 8.28 23.26 -22.08
C ALA A 741 7.10 23.88 -21.32
N LEU A 742 6.93 23.52 -20.04
CA LEU A 742 5.88 24.06 -19.18
C LEU A 742 6.07 25.56 -18.93
N ASN A 743 7.31 26.03 -18.76
CA ASN A 743 7.62 27.45 -18.65
C ASN A 743 7.24 28.23 -19.92
N GLN A 744 7.55 27.67 -21.09
CA GLN A 744 7.16 28.26 -22.38
C GLN A 744 5.64 28.26 -22.55
N TRP A 745 4.97 27.16 -22.20
CA TRP A 745 3.52 27.04 -22.26
C TRP A 745 2.83 28.07 -21.35
N VAL A 746 3.28 28.21 -20.11
CA VAL A 746 2.76 29.23 -19.17
C VAL A 746 2.96 30.65 -19.71
N ALA A 747 4.11 30.95 -20.33
CA ALA A 747 4.38 32.26 -20.90
C ALA A 747 3.51 32.58 -22.13
N GLY A 748 2.99 31.55 -22.82
CA GLY A 748 2.11 31.67 -23.98
C GLY A 748 0.61 31.67 -23.65
N LEU A 749 0.21 31.49 -22.39
CA LEU A 749 -1.20 31.54 -21.99
C LEU A 749 -1.77 32.96 -22.13
N ASP A 750 -2.98 33.09 -22.67
CA ASP A 750 -3.69 34.36 -22.76
C ASP A 750 -4.40 34.67 -21.43
N PRO A 751 -4.03 35.77 -20.72
CA PRO A 751 -4.68 36.18 -19.48
C PRO A 751 -6.18 36.50 -19.60
N GLN A 752 -6.71 36.66 -20.81
CA GLN A 752 -8.13 36.90 -21.07
C GLN A 752 -8.96 35.62 -21.24
N GLU A 753 -8.33 34.43 -21.33
CA GLU A 753 -9.05 33.16 -21.38
C GLU A 753 -9.79 32.90 -20.06
N GLU A 754 -11.04 32.40 -20.15
CA GLU A 754 -11.87 32.08 -18.99
C GLU A 754 -11.17 31.11 -18.01
N ASN A 755 -10.45 30.12 -18.55
CA ASN A 755 -9.74 29.11 -17.78
C ASN A 755 -8.30 29.50 -17.42
N TYR A 756 -7.87 30.75 -17.63
CA TYR A 756 -6.47 31.16 -17.41
C TYR A 756 -5.93 30.79 -16.01
N GLN A 757 -6.70 31.05 -14.95
CA GLN A 757 -6.29 30.72 -13.58
C GLN A 757 -6.22 29.21 -13.32
N HIS A 758 -7.10 28.44 -13.97
CA HIS A 758 -7.07 26.98 -13.89
C HIS A 758 -5.88 26.40 -14.65
N ASN A 759 -5.57 26.93 -15.83
CA ASN A 759 -4.40 26.54 -16.61
C ASN A 759 -3.08 26.83 -15.85
N LEU A 760 -3.01 27.95 -15.12
CA LEU A 760 -1.88 28.20 -14.22
C LEU A 760 -1.83 27.21 -13.05
N LEU A 761 -2.98 26.80 -12.51
CA LEU A 761 -3.07 25.79 -11.47
C LEU A 761 -2.59 24.41 -11.96
N GLU A 762 -2.93 24.02 -13.19
CA GLU A 762 -2.38 22.83 -13.84
C GLU A 762 -0.85 22.87 -13.89
N ALA A 763 -0.27 24.04 -14.22
CA ALA A 763 1.18 24.20 -14.20
C ALA A 763 1.81 24.07 -12.80
N LEU A 764 1.10 24.48 -11.75
CA LEU A 764 1.53 24.27 -10.36
C LEU A 764 1.46 22.78 -9.99
N TRP A 765 0.40 22.09 -10.39
CA TRP A 765 0.24 20.67 -10.14
C TRP A 765 1.23 19.81 -10.91
N VAL A 766 1.56 20.14 -12.17
CA VAL A 766 2.62 19.43 -12.91
C VAL A 766 3.95 19.58 -12.19
N ARG A 767 4.32 20.78 -11.73
CA ARG A 767 5.52 21.01 -10.89
C ARG A 767 5.52 20.13 -9.64
N GLN A 768 4.41 20.13 -8.90
CA GLN A 768 4.24 19.29 -7.71
C GLN A 768 4.40 17.81 -8.04
N SER A 769 3.79 17.35 -9.13
CA SER A 769 3.82 15.96 -9.55
C SER A 769 5.22 15.50 -9.98
N LEU A 770 6.08 16.42 -10.39
CA LEU A 770 7.48 16.17 -10.78
C LEU A 770 8.46 16.37 -9.61
N ASP A 771 7.95 16.72 -8.42
CA ASP A 771 8.73 17.10 -7.24
C ASP A 771 9.62 18.35 -7.44
N VAL A 772 9.17 19.30 -8.27
CA VAL A 772 9.87 20.56 -8.54
C VAL A 772 9.22 21.69 -7.75
N VAL A 773 9.89 22.14 -6.68
CA VAL A 773 9.40 23.24 -5.83
C VAL A 773 9.74 24.59 -6.46
N ASP A 774 8.70 25.30 -6.92
CA ASP A 774 8.80 26.65 -7.49
C ASP A 774 8.09 27.64 -6.57
N VAL A 775 8.85 28.25 -5.66
CA VAL A 775 8.32 29.11 -4.59
C VAL A 775 7.67 30.38 -5.14
N ASP A 776 8.25 30.96 -6.19
CA ASP A 776 7.73 32.21 -6.77
C ASP A 776 6.43 31.94 -7.54
N PHE A 777 6.36 30.83 -8.28
CA PHE A 777 5.11 30.42 -8.92
C PHE A 777 4.03 30.03 -7.91
N LEU A 778 4.39 29.37 -6.81
CA LEU A 778 3.48 29.10 -5.70
C LEU A 778 2.90 30.40 -5.11
N LYS A 779 3.75 31.39 -4.81
CA LYS A 779 3.32 32.70 -4.30
C LYS A 779 2.37 33.41 -5.26
N LYS A 780 2.64 33.36 -6.57
CA LYS A 780 1.73 33.87 -7.60
C LYS A 780 0.35 33.21 -7.49
N MET A 781 0.29 31.89 -7.31
CA MET A 781 -0.98 31.16 -7.21
C MET A 781 -1.71 31.39 -5.88
N LEU A 782 -1.00 31.56 -4.77
CA LEU A 782 -1.56 31.98 -3.47
C LEU A 782 -2.20 33.38 -3.51
N GLN A 783 -1.91 34.17 -4.55
CA GLN A 783 -2.46 35.51 -4.80
C GLN A 783 -3.40 35.54 -6.02
N SER A 784 -3.80 34.38 -6.56
CA SER A 784 -4.70 34.31 -7.72
C SER A 784 -6.01 35.05 -7.44
N PRO A 785 -6.60 35.75 -8.43
CA PRO A 785 -7.94 36.32 -8.29
C PRO A 785 -9.03 35.24 -8.13
N GLU A 786 -8.77 34.00 -8.53
CA GLU A 786 -9.71 32.87 -8.38
C GLU A 786 -9.50 32.19 -7.01
N PRO A 787 -10.46 32.28 -6.06
CA PRO A 787 -10.31 31.69 -4.74
C PRO A 787 -10.14 30.16 -4.75
N LYS A 788 -10.70 29.45 -5.74
CA LYS A 788 -10.48 27.99 -5.87
C LYS A 788 -9.02 27.66 -6.20
N ALA A 789 -8.36 28.51 -6.99
CA ALA A 789 -6.93 28.38 -7.28
C ALA A 789 -6.07 28.69 -6.06
N ARG A 790 -6.44 29.72 -5.26
CA ARG A 790 -5.78 30.00 -3.98
C ARG A 790 -5.90 28.83 -3.00
N ALA A 791 -7.09 28.26 -2.84
CA ALA A 791 -7.32 27.11 -1.97
C ALA A 791 -6.44 25.90 -2.38
N ALA A 792 -6.39 25.59 -3.68
CA ALA A 792 -5.53 24.54 -4.19
C ALA A 792 -4.03 24.85 -3.95
N ALA A 793 -3.59 26.09 -4.17
CA ALA A 793 -2.22 26.52 -3.91
C ALA A 793 -1.86 26.44 -2.41
N THR A 794 -2.78 26.77 -1.51
CA THR A 794 -2.60 26.60 -0.05
C THR A 794 -2.38 25.13 0.32
N ARG A 795 -3.05 24.21 -0.37
CA ARG A 795 -2.79 22.78 -0.20
C ARG A 795 -1.41 22.38 -0.73
N VAL A 796 -0.97 22.92 -1.86
CA VAL A 796 0.40 22.69 -2.36
C VAL A 796 1.43 23.20 -1.35
N LEU A 797 1.23 24.39 -0.78
CA LEU A 797 2.07 24.95 0.28
C LEU A 797 2.15 24.01 1.50
N CYS A 798 1.04 23.39 1.92
CA CYS A 798 1.04 22.38 2.98
C CYS A 798 1.96 21.19 2.67
N TYR A 799 1.91 20.67 1.44
CA TYR A 799 2.75 19.54 1.04
C TYR A 799 4.22 19.91 0.79
N TRP A 800 4.51 21.18 0.48
CA TRP A 800 5.87 21.70 0.31
C TRP A 800 6.42 22.40 1.55
N ARG A 801 5.73 22.36 2.69
CA ARG A 801 6.08 23.09 3.92
C ARG A 801 7.49 22.84 4.43
N ASP A 802 8.05 21.66 4.18
CA ASP A 802 9.39 21.24 4.56
C ASP A 802 10.50 21.83 3.66
N ARG A 803 10.11 22.44 2.53
CA ARG A 803 11.01 22.98 1.50
C ARG A 803 10.68 24.42 1.09
N VAL A 804 9.66 25.03 1.71
CA VAL A 804 9.28 26.43 1.51
C VAL A 804 9.58 27.19 2.80
N ASP A 805 10.59 28.05 2.76
CA ASP A 805 10.92 28.95 3.86
C ASP A 805 9.74 29.87 4.18
N ASN A 806 9.55 30.20 5.46
CA ASN A 806 8.48 31.07 5.95
C ASN A 806 7.07 30.58 5.55
N SER A 807 6.88 29.27 5.42
CA SER A 807 5.60 28.66 5.07
C SER A 807 4.46 29.04 6.04
N LEU A 808 4.77 29.24 7.32
CA LEU A 808 3.80 29.77 8.31
C LEU A 808 3.35 31.20 7.99
N ASP A 809 4.25 32.09 7.55
CA ASP A 809 3.89 33.48 7.19
C ASP A 809 2.96 33.49 5.97
N LEU A 810 3.23 32.60 4.99
CA LEU A 810 2.35 32.42 3.84
C LEU A 810 0.98 31.88 4.26
N LEU A 811 0.92 30.91 5.18
CA LEU A 811 -0.34 30.39 5.72
C LEU A 811 -1.13 31.44 6.51
N GLN A 812 -0.46 32.34 7.24
CA GLN A 812 -1.09 33.45 7.95
C GLN A 812 -1.76 34.46 7.00
N VAL A 813 -1.30 34.58 5.76
CA VAL A 813 -2.04 35.33 4.75
C VAL A 813 -3.31 34.58 4.36
N GLN A 814 -3.22 33.27 4.11
CA GLN A 814 -4.33 32.45 3.64
C GLN A 814 -5.42 32.22 4.71
N ILE A 815 -5.06 32.16 5.99
CA ILE A 815 -6.02 32.04 7.11
C ILE A 815 -6.95 33.26 7.20
N ASN A 816 -6.50 34.40 6.66
CA ASN A 816 -7.21 35.67 6.64
C ASN A 816 -7.87 35.98 5.29
N ASP A 817 -7.93 35.00 4.37
CA ASP A 817 -8.55 35.18 3.06
C ASP A 817 -10.07 35.46 3.18
N GLU A 818 -10.59 36.25 2.24
CA GLU A 818 -12.02 36.56 2.15
C GLU A 818 -12.87 35.31 1.89
N ASN A 819 -12.33 34.34 1.14
CA ASN A 819 -13.03 33.13 0.76
C ASN A 819 -12.88 32.06 1.85
N PRO A 820 -14.00 31.52 2.39
CA PRO A 820 -13.97 30.60 3.50
C PRO A 820 -13.27 29.27 3.15
N ARG A 821 -13.23 28.84 1.89
CA ARG A 821 -12.55 27.61 1.47
C ARG A 821 -11.02 27.74 1.50
N VAL A 822 -10.48 28.93 1.22
CA VAL A 822 -9.04 29.20 1.35
C VAL A 822 -8.63 29.13 2.82
N ARG A 823 -9.44 29.72 3.71
CA ARG A 823 -9.24 29.63 5.16
C ARG A 823 -9.27 28.19 5.65
N LEU A 824 -10.20 27.36 5.15
CA LEU A 824 -10.28 25.94 5.51
C LEU A 824 -8.99 25.17 5.19
N GLU A 825 -8.42 25.37 4.01
CA GLU A 825 -7.13 24.77 3.63
C GLU A 825 -5.98 25.25 4.51
N ALA A 826 -5.99 26.53 4.89
CA ALA A 826 -4.99 27.09 5.79
C ALA A 826 -5.10 26.49 7.21
N ILE A 827 -6.30 26.43 7.78
CA ILE A 827 -6.57 25.77 9.07
C ILE A 827 -6.05 24.34 9.05
N ARG A 828 -6.47 23.55 8.04
CA ARG A 828 -6.02 22.17 7.85
C ARG A 828 -4.49 22.10 7.80
N ALA A 829 -3.83 22.97 7.04
CA ALA A 829 -2.38 22.95 6.87
C ALA A 829 -1.60 23.23 8.17
N LEU A 830 -2.13 24.08 9.05
CA LEU A 830 -1.48 24.43 10.32
C LEU A 830 -1.34 23.22 11.25
N SER A 831 -2.24 22.24 11.17
CA SER A 831 -2.14 21.00 11.96
C SER A 831 -0.86 20.19 11.70
N PHE A 832 -0.15 20.40 10.59
CA PHE A 832 1.06 19.66 10.22
C PHE A 832 2.36 20.23 10.81
N TYR A 833 2.26 21.26 11.66
CA TYR A 833 3.41 21.90 12.31
C TYR A 833 3.51 21.51 13.78
N ASN A 834 4.73 21.61 14.32
CA ASN A 834 5.04 21.50 15.74
C ASN A 834 5.43 22.85 16.36
N ASP A 835 5.44 23.92 15.57
CA ASP A 835 5.77 25.28 16.01
C ASP A 835 4.57 25.92 16.73
N PRO A 836 4.71 26.46 17.95
CA PRO A 836 3.64 27.15 18.68
C PRO A 836 2.95 28.26 17.88
N ARG A 837 3.65 28.92 16.94
CA ARG A 837 3.07 29.94 16.06
C ARG A 837 1.92 29.41 15.21
N ALA A 838 1.91 28.11 14.89
CA ALA A 838 0.82 27.52 14.12
C ALA A 838 -0.52 27.63 14.87
N LEU A 839 -0.49 27.51 16.20
CA LEU A 839 -1.67 27.67 17.05
C LEU A 839 -2.14 29.14 17.07
N GLU A 840 -1.20 30.07 17.23
CA GLU A 840 -1.49 31.52 17.19
C GLU A 840 -2.17 31.92 15.87
N ILE A 841 -1.63 31.44 14.75
CA ILE A 841 -2.18 31.71 13.41
C ILE A 841 -3.57 31.06 13.25
N ALA A 842 -3.78 29.83 13.73
CA ALA A 842 -5.06 29.14 13.58
C ALA A 842 -6.23 29.92 14.22
N VAL A 843 -5.99 30.55 15.38
CA VAL A 843 -6.98 31.35 16.10
C VAL A 843 -7.38 32.62 15.34
N GLU A 844 -6.52 33.17 14.47
CA GLU A 844 -6.86 34.34 13.64
C GLU A 844 -8.06 34.07 12.71
N SER A 845 -8.31 32.81 12.34
CA SER A 845 -9.49 32.43 11.56
C SER A 845 -10.81 32.89 12.21
N LEU A 846 -10.86 33.00 13.55
CA LEU A 846 -12.04 33.43 14.31
C LEU A 846 -12.39 34.92 14.15
N ILE A 847 -11.51 35.72 13.53
CA ILE A 847 -11.82 37.11 13.14
C ILE A 847 -12.89 37.13 12.04
N HIS A 848 -13.02 36.03 11.29
CA HIS A 848 -13.93 35.90 10.16
C HIS A 848 -15.15 35.04 10.50
N PRO A 849 -16.27 35.18 9.75
CA PRO A 849 -17.43 34.32 9.91
C PRO A 849 -17.07 32.83 9.77
N GLN A 850 -17.61 32.04 10.69
CA GLN A 850 -17.45 30.60 10.74
C GLN A 850 -18.65 29.90 10.08
N ASP A 851 -18.39 28.72 9.55
CA ASP A 851 -19.40 27.74 9.15
C ASP A 851 -19.04 26.38 9.75
N TYR A 852 -19.91 25.39 9.58
CA TYR A 852 -19.72 24.05 10.14
C TYR A 852 -18.33 23.45 9.86
N TYR A 853 -17.82 23.55 8.63
CA TYR A 853 -16.57 22.89 8.24
C TYR A 853 -15.36 23.65 8.78
N LEU A 854 -15.42 24.99 8.83
CA LEU A 854 -14.38 25.79 9.48
C LEU A 854 -14.32 25.51 10.99
N GLU A 855 -15.45 25.47 11.69
CA GLU A 855 -15.51 25.17 13.12
C GLU A 855 -14.97 23.78 13.42
N TYR A 856 -15.36 22.79 12.61
CA TYR A 856 -14.89 21.42 12.74
C TYR A 856 -13.37 21.34 12.53
N ALA A 857 -12.86 21.86 11.41
CA ALA A 857 -11.44 21.78 11.08
C ALA A 857 -10.57 22.55 12.08
N LEU A 858 -11.05 23.71 12.56
CA LEU A 858 -10.36 24.50 13.55
C LEU A 858 -10.27 23.74 14.87
N LYS A 859 -11.37 23.15 15.33
CA LYS A 859 -11.38 22.37 16.58
C LYS A 859 -10.39 21.21 16.53
N GLU A 860 -10.38 20.44 15.44
CA GLU A 860 -9.46 19.31 15.28
C GLU A 860 -7.99 19.77 15.19
N THR A 861 -7.74 20.91 14.52
CA THR A 861 -6.41 21.52 14.41
C THR A 861 -5.91 21.99 15.77
N MET A 862 -6.74 22.72 16.53
CA MET A 862 -6.40 23.21 17.87
C MET A 862 -6.11 22.05 18.84
N ASP A 863 -6.96 21.02 18.90
CA ASP A 863 -6.74 19.85 19.76
C ASP A 863 -5.43 19.11 19.41
N THR A 864 -5.01 19.15 18.14
CA THR A 864 -3.73 18.58 17.71
C THR A 864 -2.55 19.41 18.18
N LEU A 865 -2.59 20.71 17.94
CA LEU A 865 -1.48 21.60 18.27
C LEU A 865 -1.29 21.71 19.79
N GLU A 866 -2.38 21.80 20.57
CA GLU A 866 -2.33 21.84 22.03
C GLU A 866 -1.63 20.60 22.61
N LYS A 867 -2.00 19.40 22.14
CA LYS A 867 -1.39 18.14 22.61
C LYS A 867 0.09 18.02 22.29
N ARG A 868 0.51 18.51 21.12
CA ARG A 868 1.94 18.53 20.74
C ARG A 868 2.74 19.48 21.61
N MET A 869 2.15 20.60 22.02
CA MET A 869 2.78 21.52 22.96
C MET A 869 2.88 20.94 24.37
N GLU A 870 1.92 20.13 24.82
CA GLU A 870 1.99 19.44 26.12
C GLU A 870 3.05 18.31 26.15
N ALA A 871 3.37 17.74 24.99
CA ALA A 871 4.31 16.61 24.86
C ALA A 871 5.79 17.04 24.74
N ASN A 872 6.05 18.30 24.35
CA ASN A 872 7.38 18.91 24.22
C ASN A 872 7.80 19.64 25.50
#